data_AF-A0A497T233-F1
#
_entry.id   AF-A0A497T233-F1
#
_cell.length_a   1.000
_cell.length_b   1.000
_cell.length_c   1.000
_cell.angle_alpha   90.00
_cell.angle_beta   90.00
_cell.angle_gamma   90.00
#
_symmetry.space_group_name_H-M   'P 1'
#
loop_
_entity.id
_entity.type
_entity.pdbx_description
1 polymer ?
#
loop_
_entity_poly.entity_id
_entity_poly.type
_entity_poly.pdbx_seq_one_letter_code
_entity_poly.pdbx_strand_id
1 'polypeptide(L)'
;KVCRDFKIINPLTNQTQVKLTRSVWQIENGLGICEDGSVWNIRKKEKTQIKEYSDSFLYQYYTQIGRKETGIGELLFRNLRAKSYGNKTLVYSEDMVALFQDGKMKWKKRIDNLDLDMDSNSIYILESVEYEHEVIGIYDWNGERKDEILVPASPCKSGYRIKSSEGKILIANGCEIKLIKGNDVQWYIDRSGFLEGIKVNDTYILFTDIRDSPAQKIKAYSVYGTRPRKFWYYQLPYAMRKHGYIASIKPFGRNLLALLYKSEEDRDRIIVLDMDGNEVKTLRITDRIYPGVLDKYLLNQTLMNIIQEADFSVLNEIPEEIREGRWEEAREKFGEKEIQRFQSVLNSLPLAAELLWKFHSLDMNRLEDLKYRESIRFIDTCDYNGDGYEDLIVSGDGFFVVRNGKDLSEILLIDRNSGRYDNEFNRFLKENFTREWYDEDYNVFCTNDVNGDGKKDLFLFAFNGFKLMESHEKDYKVRWERYFKNIGWDSITKVNDIDGDGIEDIILPIHPPNQPTVMKFISTKNYQELENIEMDRFNLEIIDLDGDEKNEVVLSFDSPGYGAKIKIFSQTLDWEYDRLRDFWKPWTVGSHLLPFAVLPDRTGDGVRELAVGVLSRNDEGSRVLIYDVKNNQLVQELEIEKSEFGFDESWVLSPEVRFLNNALFVSAPKIENRRESKLYIYDLDNQRIDKILWLTLRRIYPGNKTLILERDGSVVWLEKEMKPEARIQEEHPLRIKTPEGYFVKVYVDDSLVAGTRNETLEMRLVSGSHTLRVHLLSPEGIEWVSHYKITSFNLSDTSILNIIIIILLAIYLGLKIWKRPLKLRV
;
A
#
# COMPACT_ATOMS: atom_id res chain seq x y z
N LYS A 1 -29.98 -6.35 27.59
CA LYS A 1 -30.61 -6.49 28.94
C LYS A 1 -29.52 -6.77 29.97
N VAL A 2 -29.40 -5.96 31.03
CA VAL A 2 -28.48 -6.26 32.15
C VAL A 2 -29.01 -7.49 32.90
N CYS A 3 -28.32 -8.62 32.78
CA CYS A 3 -28.70 -9.85 33.49
C CYS A 3 -28.47 -9.67 35.00
N ARG A 4 -29.51 -9.89 35.83
CA ARG A 4 -29.36 -9.83 37.30
C ARG A 4 -28.43 -10.92 37.83
N ASP A 5 -28.54 -12.14 37.29
CA ASP A 5 -27.72 -13.29 37.64
C ASP A 5 -27.34 -14.10 36.39
N PHE A 6 -26.09 -14.59 36.32
CA PHE A 6 -25.68 -15.66 35.41
C PHE A 6 -25.74 -17.01 36.14
N LYS A 7 -26.49 -17.97 35.59
CA LYS A 7 -26.54 -19.34 36.10
C LYS A 7 -25.60 -20.22 35.29
N ILE A 8 -24.57 -20.75 35.92
CA ILE A 8 -23.78 -21.83 35.34
C ILE A 8 -24.53 -23.13 35.66
N ILE A 9 -24.97 -23.83 34.62
CA ILE A 9 -25.72 -25.09 34.74
C ILE A 9 -24.85 -26.27 34.32
N ASN A 10 -25.03 -27.40 34.99
CA ASN A 10 -24.52 -28.67 34.48
C ASN A 10 -25.43 -29.11 33.32
N PRO A 11 -24.91 -29.26 32.09
CA PRO A 11 -25.75 -29.61 30.94
C PRO A 11 -26.38 -31.00 31.06
N LEU A 12 -25.78 -31.91 31.83
CA LEU A 12 -26.28 -33.29 32.01
C LEU A 12 -27.36 -33.41 33.08
N THR A 13 -27.28 -32.62 34.16
CA THR A 13 -28.21 -32.71 35.28
C THR A 13 -29.20 -31.54 35.36
N ASN A 14 -29.02 -30.52 34.51
CA ASN A 14 -29.74 -29.25 34.52
C ASN A 14 -29.72 -28.52 35.89
N GLN A 15 -28.82 -28.92 36.78
CA GLN A 15 -28.66 -28.29 38.09
C GLN A 15 -27.81 -27.03 37.96
N THR A 16 -28.26 -25.94 38.59
CA THR A 16 -27.45 -24.72 38.71
C THR A 16 -26.27 -24.99 39.64
N GLN A 17 -25.07 -25.00 39.09
CA GLN A 17 -23.83 -25.19 39.84
C GLN A 17 -23.48 -23.93 40.66
N VAL A 18 -23.66 -22.76 40.04
CA VAL A 18 -23.31 -21.45 40.61
C VAL A 18 -24.26 -20.38 40.05
N LYS A 19 -24.63 -19.40 40.89
CA LYS A 19 -25.23 -18.13 40.49
C LYS A 19 -24.19 -17.03 40.69
N LEU A 20 -23.82 -16.34 39.62
CA LEU A 20 -22.90 -15.21 39.64
C LEU A 20 -23.71 -13.93 39.55
N THR A 21 -23.53 -13.04 40.52
CA THR A 21 -24.08 -11.69 40.48
C THR A 21 -23.13 -10.83 39.63
N ARG A 22 -23.66 -10.19 38.57
CA ARG A 22 -22.95 -9.40 37.52
C ARG A 22 -22.32 -10.21 36.37
N SER A 23 -22.12 -9.55 35.22
CA SER A 23 -21.85 -10.18 33.92
C SER A 23 -20.43 -10.75 33.86
N VAL A 24 -20.34 -12.07 33.68
CA VAL A 24 -19.09 -12.76 33.39
C VAL A 24 -18.91 -12.74 31.88
N TRP A 25 -17.81 -12.17 31.42
CA TRP A 25 -17.57 -12.01 29.97
C TRP A 25 -16.47 -12.97 29.47
N GLN A 26 -15.64 -13.53 30.36
CA GLN A 26 -14.66 -14.58 30.06
C GLN A 26 -14.67 -15.66 31.14
N ILE A 27 -14.55 -16.93 30.73
CA ILE A 27 -14.29 -18.07 31.62
C ILE A 27 -12.99 -18.72 31.18
N GLU A 28 -12.07 -18.92 32.13
CA GLU A 28 -10.70 -19.36 31.84
C GLU A 28 -10.20 -20.25 32.98
N ASN A 29 -9.78 -21.50 32.71
CA ASN A 29 -9.36 -22.47 33.73
C ASN A 29 -10.29 -22.64 34.96
N GLY A 30 -11.61 -22.48 34.75
CA GLY A 30 -12.60 -22.55 35.83
C GLY A 30 -12.72 -21.28 36.68
N LEU A 31 -12.08 -20.18 36.26
CA LEU A 31 -12.26 -18.83 36.78
C LEU A 31 -13.25 -18.06 35.90
N GLY A 32 -14.25 -17.43 36.50
CA GLY A 32 -15.13 -16.47 35.85
C GLY A 32 -14.59 -15.06 36.03
N ILE A 33 -14.27 -14.38 34.93
CA ILE A 33 -13.75 -13.01 34.92
C ILE A 33 -14.92 -12.04 34.76
N CYS A 34 -15.06 -11.12 35.71
CA CYS A 34 -16.18 -10.21 35.79
C CYS A 34 -15.79 -8.78 35.37
N GLU A 35 -16.75 -8.09 34.77
CA GLU A 35 -16.61 -6.69 34.33
C GLU A 35 -16.38 -5.71 35.50
N ASP A 36 -16.80 -6.08 36.72
CA ASP A 36 -16.66 -5.30 37.96
C ASP A 36 -15.28 -5.41 38.62
N GLY A 37 -14.30 -6.00 37.92
CA GLY A 37 -12.94 -6.13 38.43
C GLY A 37 -12.73 -7.30 39.40
N SER A 38 -13.69 -8.22 39.47
CA SER A 38 -13.60 -9.43 40.29
C SER A 38 -13.38 -10.71 39.49
N VAL A 39 -12.88 -11.73 40.18
CA VAL A 39 -12.68 -13.09 39.65
C VAL A 39 -13.39 -14.08 40.56
N TRP A 40 -14.18 -14.96 39.96
CA TRP A 40 -14.86 -16.03 40.67
C TRP A 40 -14.22 -17.38 40.38
N ASN A 41 -13.77 -18.09 41.41
CA ASN A 41 -13.51 -19.51 41.26
C ASN A 41 -14.84 -20.26 41.25
N ILE A 42 -15.26 -20.73 40.07
CA ILE A 42 -16.58 -21.33 39.89
C ILE A 42 -16.72 -22.63 40.70
N ARG A 43 -15.63 -23.40 40.82
CA ARG A 43 -15.64 -24.68 41.55
C ARG A 43 -15.67 -24.49 43.06
N LYS A 44 -14.90 -23.53 43.57
CA LYS A 44 -14.78 -23.26 45.01
C LYS A 44 -15.83 -22.27 45.53
N LYS A 45 -16.54 -21.58 44.63
CA LYS A 45 -17.51 -20.52 44.93
C LYS A 45 -16.88 -19.35 45.70
N GLU A 46 -15.62 -19.05 45.40
CA GLU A 46 -14.84 -17.98 46.03
C GLU A 46 -14.73 -16.78 45.08
N LYS A 47 -14.95 -15.57 45.61
CA LYS A 47 -14.75 -14.31 44.90
C LYS A 47 -13.43 -13.66 45.34
N THR A 48 -12.66 -13.13 44.40
CA THR A 48 -11.43 -12.36 44.67
C THR A 48 -11.49 -11.05 43.88
N GLN A 49 -11.24 -9.92 44.56
CA GLN A 49 -11.25 -8.60 43.91
C GLN A 49 -9.84 -8.26 43.37
N ILE A 50 -9.75 -8.09 42.05
CA ILE A 50 -8.48 -7.74 41.38
C ILE A 50 -8.37 -6.23 41.19
N LYS A 51 -9.41 -5.55 40.76
CA LYS A 51 -9.42 -4.09 40.64
C LYS A 51 -10.76 -3.53 41.09
N GLU A 52 -10.76 -2.46 41.87
CA GLU A 52 -12.01 -1.78 42.23
C GLU A 52 -12.29 -0.69 41.19
N TYR A 53 -13.53 -0.66 40.70
CA TYR A 53 -14.03 0.38 39.81
C TYR A 53 -15.05 1.23 40.57
N SER A 54 -15.05 2.54 40.33
CA SER A 54 -16.01 3.44 40.96
C SER A 54 -17.44 3.17 40.47
N ASP A 55 -18.41 3.36 41.35
CA ASP A 55 -19.83 3.19 41.00
C ASP A 55 -20.26 4.15 39.87
N SER A 56 -19.66 5.34 39.79
CA SER A 56 -19.90 6.30 38.70
C SER A 56 -19.39 5.81 37.35
N PHE A 57 -18.21 5.18 37.31
CA PHE A 57 -17.66 4.58 36.10
C PHE A 57 -18.54 3.43 35.61
N LEU A 58 -18.92 2.52 36.51
CA LEU A 58 -19.83 1.42 36.19
C LEU A 58 -21.22 1.95 35.77
N TYR A 59 -21.73 3.00 36.42
CA TYR A 59 -23.01 3.62 36.07
C TYR A 59 -22.99 4.27 34.68
N GLN A 60 -21.95 5.05 34.34
CA GLN A 60 -21.77 5.60 32.99
C GLN A 60 -21.69 4.50 31.93
N TYR A 61 -20.95 3.43 32.22
CA TYR A 61 -20.85 2.24 31.37
C TYR A 61 -22.24 1.63 31.09
N TYR A 62 -23.04 1.33 32.10
CA TYR A 62 -24.37 0.72 31.89
C TYR A 62 -25.43 1.67 31.32
N THR A 63 -25.27 3.00 31.49
CA THR A 63 -26.24 3.99 31.00
C THR A 63 -25.99 4.41 29.54
N GLN A 64 -24.72 4.51 29.10
CA GLN A 64 -24.39 4.77 27.69
C GLN A 64 -24.71 3.57 26.77
N ILE A 65 -24.65 2.35 27.30
CA ILE A 65 -24.98 1.09 26.58
C ILE A 65 -26.50 0.87 26.44
N GLY A 66 -27.33 1.73 27.06
CA GLY A 66 -28.79 1.55 27.19
C GLY A 66 -29.64 1.54 25.89
N ARG A 67 -29.06 1.58 24.68
CA ARG A 67 -29.83 1.57 23.41
C ARG A 67 -29.31 0.70 22.26
N LYS A 68 -28.19 -0.03 22.38
CA LYS A 68 -27.73 -0.92 21.30
C LYS A 68 -27.38 -2.29 21.88
N GLU A 69 -27.92 -3.34 21.26
CA GLU A 69 -27.49 -4.72 21.53
C GLU A 69 -26.02 -4.83 21.14
N THR A 70 -25.14 -4.93 22.13
CA THR A 70 -23.68 -4.93 21.95
C THR A 70 -23.20 -6.29 21.45
N GLY A 71 -22.42 -6.31 20.37
CA GLY A 71 -21.70 -7.50 19.92
C GLY A 71 -20.50 -7.84 20.82
N ILE A 72 -20.02 -9.09 20.75
CA ILE A 72 -18.90 -9.67 21.54
C ILE A 72 -17.55 -8.91 21.39
N GLY A 73 -17.49 -7.89 20.51
CA GLY A 73 -16.28 -7.17 20.10
C GLY A 73 -16.16 -5.69 20.52
N GLU A 74 -17.03 -5.15 21.39
CA GLU A 74 -16.84 -3.78 21.91
C GLU A 74 -15.79 -3.72 23.04
N LEU A 75 -14.81 -2.83 22.89
CA LEU A 75 -13.60 -2.71 23.74
C LEU A 75 -13.88 -2.38 25.21
N LEU A 76 -15.04 -1.78 25.51
CA LEU A 76 -15.44 -1.37 26.86
C LEU A 76 -15.85 -2.56 27.75
N PHE A 77 -16.08 -3.74 27.18
CA PHE A 77 -16.55 -4.94 27.91
C PHE A 77 -15.45 -5.75 28.62
N ARG A 78 -14.17 -5.40 28.47
CA ARG A 78 -13.02 -6.26 28.84
C ARG A 78 -12.00 -5.56 29.75
N ASN A 79 -12.48 -4.99 30.84
CA ASN A 79 -11.69 -4.24 31.83
C ASN A 79 -10.70 -5.10 32.63
N LEU A 80 -11.10 -6.34 32.93
CA LEU A 80 -10.16 -7.42 33.27
C LEU A 80 -10.05 -8.34 32.06
N ARG A 81 -8.99 -9.14 31.97
CA ARG A 81 -8.73 -10.18 30.97
C ARG A 81 -7.99 -11.34 31.62
N ALA A 82 -8.10 -12.54 31.06
CA ALA A 82 -7.33 -13.70 31.54
C ALA A 82 -6.62 -14.45 30.40
N LYS A 83 -5.44 -15.01 30.71
CA LYS A 83 -4.68 -15.93 29.86
C LYS A 83 -4.17 -17.10 30.72
N SER A 84 -4.26 -18.32 30.24
CA SER A 84 -3.84 -19.53 30.96
C SER A 84 -2.64 -20.22 30.34
N TYR A 85 -1.80 -20.83 31.18
CA TYR A 85 -0.74 -21.76 30.79
C TYR A 85 -0.68 -22.91 31.80
N GLY A 86 -1.08 -24.11 31.37
CA GLY A 86 -1.24 -25.26 32.27
C GLY A 86 -2.25 -24.97 33.38
N ASN A 87 -1.83 -25.13 34.64
CA ASN A 87 -2.66 -24.84 35.82
C ASN A 87 -2.54 -23.39 36.34
N LYS A 88 -1.84 -22.53 35.60
CA LYS A 88 -1.63 -21.12 35.93
C LYS A 88 -2.50 -20.24 35.05
N THR A 89 -3.06 -19.18 35.62
CA THR A 89 -3.87 -18.18 34.90
C THR A 89 -3.48 -16.80 35.37
N LEU A 90 -3.00 -15.96 34.44
CA LEU A 90 -2.83 -14.53 34.68
C LEU A 90 -4.17 -13.84 34.46
N VAL A 91 -4.54 -12.98 35.40
CA VAL A 91 -5.69 -12.08 35.31
C VAL A 91 -5.18 -10.65 35.40
N TYR A 92 -5.55 -9.80 34.45
CA TYR A 92 -4.97 -8.46 34.32
C TYR A 92 -5.95 -7.40 33.83
N SER A 93 -5.71 -6.15 34.22
CA SER A 93 -6.24 -4.90 33.63
C SER A 93 -5.06 -4.06 33.13
N GLU A 94 -5.29 -2.88 32.56
CA GLU A 94 -4.24 -1.98 32.02
C GLU A 94 -3.12 -1.61 33.03
N ASP A 95 -3.37 -1.76 34.33
CA ASP A 95 -2.49 -1.32 35.43
C ASP A 95 -2.33 -2.36 36.56
N MET A 96 -2.95 -3.54 36.43
CA MET A 96 -2.92 -4.58 37.47
C MET A 96 -2.73 -5.95 36.87
N VAL A 97 -1.90 -6.78 37.50
CA VAL A 97 -1.68 -8.17 37.10
C VAL A 97 -1.74 -9.06 38.34
N ALA A 98 -2.42 -10.18 38.23
CA ALA A 98 -2.55 -11.20 39.27
C ALA A 98 -2.35 -12.60 38.71
N LEU A 99 -1.62 -13.45 39.44
CA LEU A 99 -1.45 -14.85 39.09
C LEU A 99 -2.35 -15.73 39.93
N PHE A 100 -3.12 -16.58 39.28
CA PHE A 100 -3.83 -17.69 39.88
C PHE A 100 -3.11 -19.00 39.55
N GLN A 101 -2.97 -19.87 40.54
CA GLN A 101 -2.49 -21.24 40.35
C GLN A 101 -3.43 -22.20 41.08
N ASP A 102 -3.91 -23.22 40.38
CA ASP A 102 -4.92 -24.16 40.90
C ASP A 102 -6.19 -23.43 41.40
N GLY A 103 -6.51 -22.33 40.72
CA GLY A 103 -7.63 -21.45 41.01
C GLY A 103 -7.52 -20.66 42.33
N LYS A 104 -6.33 -20.55 42.94
CA LYS A 104 -6.06 -19.63 44.07
C LYS A 104 -5.12 -18.52 43.63
N MET A 105 -5.40 -17.29 44.04
CA MET A 105 -4.51 -16.15 43.79
C MET A 105 -3.20 -16.36 44.57
N LYS A 106 -2.07 -16.29 43.86
CA LYS A 106 -0.72 -16.39 44.43
C LYS A 106 -0.17 -15.01 44.77
N TRP A 107 -0.32 -14.07 43.85
CA TRP A 107 0.10 -12.69 44.03
C TRP A 107 -0.73 -11.77 43.13
N LYS A 108 -0.64 -10.47 43.44
CA LYS A 108 -1.27 -9.37 42.72
C LYS A 108 -0.35 -8.16 42.84
N LYS A 109 -0.05 -7.50 41.71
CA LYS A 109 0.80 -6.31 41.66
C LYS A 109 0.19 -5.25 40.74
N ARG A 110 0.53 -4.00 41.01
CA ARG A 110 0.24 -2.87 40.13
C ARG A 110 1.37 -2.76 39.12
N ILE A 111 1.06 -3.02 37.85
CA ILE A 111 2.00 -3.05 36.74
C ILE A 111 1.23 -2.50 35.53
N ASP A 112 1.69 -1.37 35.01
CA ASP A 112 1.17 -0.86 33.74
C ASP A 112 1.47 -1.88 32.64
N ASN A 113 0.48 -2.22 31.82
CA ASN A 113 0.66 -3.21 30.77
C ASN A 113 -0.23 -2.91 29.56
N LEU A 114 0.43 -2.85 28.41
CA LEU A 114 -0.21 -2.70 27.10
C LEU A 114 -0.70 -4.06 26.57
N ASP A 115 0.06 -5.13 26.83
CA ASP A 115 -0.36 -6.53 26.77
C ASP A 115 0.65 -7.40 27.55
N LEU A 116 0.29 -8.66 27.83
CA LEU A 116 1.17 -9.63 28.47
C LEU A 116 0.98 -11.05 27.94
N ASP A 117 1.99 -11.90 28.02
CA ASP A 117 1.87 -13.34 27.74
C ASP A 117 2.85 -14.12 28.64
N MET A 118 2.82 -15.44 28.61
CA MET A 118 3.67 -16.28 29.44
C MET A 118 4.09 -17.55 28.70
N ASP A 119 5.26 -18.08 29.01
CA ASP A 119 5.73 -19.38 28.54
C ASP A 119 5.96 -20.34 29.73
N SER A 120 6.69 -21.45 29.55
CA SER A 120 6.97 -22.38 30.65
C SER A 120 7.78 -21.77 31.79
N ASN A 121 8.57 -20.74 31.50
CA ASN A 121 9.65 -20.25 32.35
C ASN A 121 9.32 -18.89 32.96
N SER A 122 8.69 -17.99 32.20
CA SER A 122 8.55 -16.58 32.59
C SER A 122 7.23 -15.97 32.13
N ILE A 123 6.91 -14.83 32.72
CA ILE A 123 5.81 -13.94 32.37
C ILE A 123 6.42 -12.71 31.70
N TYR A 124 5.93 -12.36 30.51
CA TYR A 124 6.38 -11.22 29.74
C TYR A 124 5.30 -10.16 29.74
N ILE A 125 5.65 -8.94 30.15
CA ILE A 125 4.70 -7.83 30.27
C ILE A 125 5.25 -6.65 29.47
N LEU A 126 4.52 -6.22 28.45
CA LEU A 126 4.84 -4.98 27.73
C LEU A 126 4.36 -3.81 28.58
N GLU A 127 5.27 -3.19 29.31
CA GLU A 127 4.99 -2.21 30.36
C GLU A 127 4.66 -0.84 29.79
N SER A 128 5.50 -0.34 28.87
CA SER A 128 5.41 1.01 28.32
C SER A 128 6.07 1.13 26.95
N VAL A 129 5.91 2.30 26.34
CA VAL A 129 6.72 2.77 25.22
C VAL A 129 7.47 4.03 25.67
N GLU A 130 8.77 3.92 25.89
CA GLU A 130 9.63 4.97 26.45
C GLU A 130 10.84 5.22 25.55
N TYR A 131 11.16 6.49 25.28
CA TYR A 131 12.31 6.89 24.45
C TYR A 131 12.40 6.11 23.12
N GLU A 132 11.27 5.94 22.42
CA GLU A 132 11.16 5.18 21.16
C GLU A 132 11.46 3.67 21.30
N HIS A 133 11.34 3.11 22.51
CA HIS A 133 11.49 1.68 22.78
C HIS A 133 10.24 1.12 23.43
N GLU A 134 9.86 -0.08 23.03
CA GLU A 134 8.93 -0.96 23.74
C GLU A 134 9.69 -1.63 24.89
N VAL A 135 9.19 -1.42 26.12
CA VAL A 135 9.80 -1.92 27.35
C VAL A 135 9.05 -3.17 27.81
N ILE A 136 9.71 -4.33 27.80
CA ILE A 136 9.11 -5.60 28.19
C ILE A 136 9.79 -6.12 29.45
N GLY A 137 9.06 -6.11 30.57
CA GLY A 137 9.51 -6.71 31.80
C GLY A 137 9.40 -8.23 31.77
N ILE A 138 10.43 -8.91 32.26
CA ILE A 138 10.45 -10.36 32.46
C ILE A 138 10.24 -10.65 33.94
N TYR A 139 9.18 -11.38 34.26
CA TYR A 139 8.79 -11.72 35.61
C TYR A 139 8.81 -13.23 35.84
N ASP A 140 9.21 -13.64 37.04
CA ASP A 140 9.06 -15.04 37.45
C ASP A 140 7.62 -15.35 37.91
N TRP A 141 7.35 -16.62 38.18
CA TRP A 141 6.04 -17.06 38.68
C TRP A 141 5.70 -16.57 40.09
N ASN A 142 6.65 -15.96 40.83
CA ASN A 142 6.40 -15.29 42.10
C ASN A 142 6.07 -13.80 41.92
N GLY A 143 6.10 -13.31 40.69
CA GLY A 143 5.83 -11.92 40.33
C GLY A 143 7.04 -11.01 40.55
N GLU A 144 8.24 -11.53 40.74
CA GLU A 144 9.48 -10.74 40.81
C GLU A 144 10.00 -10.44 39.41
N ARG A 145 10.28 -9.16 39.12
CA ARG A 145 10.93 -8.73 37.87
C ARG A 145 12.38 -9.21 37.90
N LYS A 146 12.79 -10.00 36.92
CA LYS A 146 14.13 -10.58 36.82
C LYS A 146 15.01 -9.84 35.83
N ASP A 147 14.41 -9.34 34.75
CA ASP A 147 15.12 -8.70 33.65
C ASP A 147 14.17 -7.82 32.84
N GLU A 148 14.70 -7.10 31.86
CA GLU A 148 13.93 -6.34 30.88
C GLU A 148 14.49 -6.49 29.46
N ILE A 149 13.59 -6.37 28.49
CA ILE A 149 13.91 -6.36 27.07
C ILE A 149 13.52 -4.99 26.53
N LEU A 150 14.45 -4.37 25.80
CA LEU A 150 14.25 -3.09 25.13
C LEU A 150 14.33 -3.29 23.63
N VAL A 151 13.25 -2.97 22.92
CA VAL A 151 13.21 -3.09 21.47
C VAL A 151 12.69 -1.79 20.87
N PRO A 152 13.30 -1.26 19.80
CA PRO A 152 12.78 -0.09 19.10
C PRO A 152 11.28 -0.22 18.77
N ALA A 153 10.53 0.81 19.11
CA ALA A 153 9.10 0.90 18.92
C ALA A 153 8.75 1.37 17.49
N SER A 154 7.64 0.88 16.96
CA SER A 154 7.05 1.47 15.75
C SER A 154 6.37 2.81 16.10
N PRO A 155 6.44 3.85 15.26
CA PRO A 155 6.00 5.22 15.60
C PRO A 155 4.48 5.39 15.79
N CYS A 156 3.67 4.33 15.69
CA CYS A 156 2.23 4.45 15.66
C CYS A 156 1.51 4.13 16.96
N LYS A 157 0.52 4.96 17.29
CA LYS A 157 -0.33 4.83 18.47
C LYS A 157 -1.45 3.83 18.20
N SER A 158 -1.12 2.54 18.30
CA SER A 158 -2.06 1.44 18.12
C SER A 158 -1.98 0.46 19.30
N GLY A 159 -3.03 -0.34 19.49
CA GLY A 159 -3.05 -1.33 20.56
C GLY A 159 -2.06 -2.47 20.30
N TYR A 160 -1.45 -2.98 21.37
CA TYR A 160 -0.48 -4.06 21.30
C TYR A 160 -1.12 -5.44 21.52
N ARG A 161 -0.48 -6.44 20.92
CA ARG A 161 -0.67 -7.85 21.21
C ARG A 161 0.68 -8.52 21.31
N ILE A 162 0.91 -9.30 22.36
CA ILE A 162 2.13 -10.09 22.49
C ILE A 162 1.83 -11.58 22.66
N LYS A 163 2.72 -12.40 22.10
CA LYS A 163 2.74 -13.85 22.26
C LYS A 163 4.14 -14.36 22.52
N SER A 164 4.33 -15.21 23.52
CA SER A 164 5.64 -15.72 23.93
C SER A 164 5.72 -17.24 23.82
N SER A 165 6.87 -17.74 23.37
CA SER A 165 7.18 -19.17 23.36
C SER A 165 8.70 -19.37 23.39
N GLU A 166 9.19 -20.14 24.37
CA GLU A 166 10.62 -20.50 24.51
C GLU A 166 11.54 -19.27 24.50
N GLY A 167 11.17 -18.21 25.22
CA GLY A 167 11.93 -16.95 25.27
C GLY A 167 11.92 -16.11 23.98
N LYS A 168 11.15 -16.51 22.96
CA LYS A 168 10.84 -15.66 21.79
C LYS A 168 9.52 -14.96 22.02
N ILE A 169 9.42 -13.69 21.62
CA ILE A 169 8.23 -12.87 21.79
C ILE A 169 7.82 -12.32 20.44
N LEU A 170 6.61 -12.64 20.00
CA LEU A 170 5.94 -11.99 18.88
C LEU A 170 5.18 -10.79 19.43
N ILE A 171 5.50 -9.60 18.92
CA ILE A 171 4.83 -8.34 19.23
C ILE A 171 4.09 -7.91 17.97
N ALA A 172 2.83 -7.57 18.09
CA ALA A 172 2.01 -7.05 17.01
C ALA A 172 1.30 -5.78 17.47
N ASN A 173 1.42 -4.73 16.68
CA ASN A 173 0.59 -3.54 16.78
C ASN A 173 0.00 -3.23 15.38
N GLY A 174 -0.67 -2.09 15.24
CA GLY A 174 -1.31 -1.67 14.00
C GLY A 174 -0.35 -1.44 12.83
N CYS A 175 0.93 -1.18 13.09
CA CYS A 175 1.90 -0.79 12.06
C CYS A 175 3.11 -1.70 11.99
N GLU A 176 3.24 -2.67 12.89
CA GLU A 176 4.34 -3.60 12.88
C GLU A 176 3.95 -4.93 13.51
N ILE A 177 4.45 -6.00 12.93
CA ILE A 177 4.52 -7.31 13.57
C ILE A 177 5.99 -7.69 13.63
N LYS A 178 6.54 -7.99 14.81
CA LYS A 178 7.94 -8.39 14.96
C LYS A 178 8.13 -9.57 15.90
N LEU A 179 9.08 -10.42 15.56
CA LEU A 179 9.54 -11.52 16.39
C LEU A 179 10.89 -11.12 17.00
N ILE A 180 10.99 -11.21 18.31
CA ILE A 180 12.18 -10.85 19.06
C ILE A 180 12.68 -12.03 19.89
N LYS A 181 13.98 -12.01 20.20
CA LYS A 181 14.63 -12.92 21.15
C LYS A 181 15.63 -12.12 21.97
N GLY A 182 15.33 -11.89 23.25
CA GLY A 182 16.03 -10.85 24.03
C GLY A 182 15.83 -9.49 23.34
N ASN A 183 16.90 -8.69 23.24
CA ASN A 183 16.87 -7.37 22.60
C ASN A 183 16.95 -7.42 21.06
N ASP A 184 17.11 -8.61 20.47
CA ASP A 184 17.32 -8.76 19.04
C ASP A 184 16.01 -9.00 18.29
N VAL A 185 15.69 -8.12 17.34
CA VAL A 185 14.62 -8.32 16.36
C VAL A 185 15.09 -9.34 15.32
N GLN A 186 14.51 -10.53 15.37
CA GLN A 186 14.82 -11.62 14.46
C GLN A 186 14.15 -11.43 13.09
N TRP A 187 12.96 -10.82 13.09
CA TRP A 187 12.08 -10.69 11.93
C TRP A 187 11.04 -9.59 12.21
N TYR A 188 10.63 -8.81 11.20
CA TYR A 188 9.54 -7.84 11.31
C TYR A 188 8.77 -7.63 9.98
N ILE A 189 7.48 -7.35 10.05
CA ILE A 189 6.65 -6.84 8.95
C ILE A 189 6.33 -5.40 9.29
N ASP A 190 6.79 -4.45 8.48
CA ASP A 190 6.25 -3.10 8.52
C ASP A 190 4.86 -3.07 7.87
N ARG A 191 3.93 -2.42 8.54
CA ARG A 191 2.54 -2.21 8.12
C ARG A 191 2.14 -0.76 8.31
N SER A 192 3.12 0.14 8.33
CA SER A 192 2.86 1.57 8.39
C SER A 192 2.17 2.02 7.09
N GLY A 193 1.18 2.91 7.19
CA GLY A 193 0.45 3.40 6.02
C GLY A 193 -0.45 2.36 5.36
N PHE A 194 -0.54 2.42 4.04
CA PHE A 194 -1.39 1.54 3.21
C PHE A 194 -0.54 0.74 2.24
N LEU A 195 -1.05 -0.40 1.78
CA LEU A 195 -0.36 -1.19 0.77
C LEU A 195 -0.62 -0.60 -0.62
N GLU A 196 0.44 -0.23 -1.33
CA GLU A 196 0.43 0.18 -2.73
C GLU A 196 1.11 -0.85 -3.62
N GLY A 197 0.91 -0.74 -4.94
CA GLY A 197 1.39 -1.72 -5.89
C GLY A 197 1.82 -1.15 -7.24
N ILE A 198 2.93 -1.65 -7.76
CA ILE A 198 3.40 -1.44 -9.13
C ILE A 198 3.27 -2.77 -9.87
N LYS A 199 2.66 -2.74 -11.06
CA LYS A 199 2.57 -3.93 -11.91
C LYS A 199 3.83 -4.04 -12.77
N VAL A 200 4.49 -5.19 -12.73
CA VAL A 200 5.64 -5.55 -13.54
C VAL A 200 5.34 -6.89 -14.20
N ASN A 201 5.03 -6.87 -15.50
CA ASN A 201 4.57 -8.05 -16.24
C ASN A 201 3.34 -8.71 -15.56
N ASP A 202 3.49 -9.96 -15.09
CA ASP A 202 2.46 -10.75 -14.40
C ASP A 202 2.50 -10.61 -12.86
N THR A 203 3.45 -9.83 -12.33
CA THR A 203 3.74 -9.71 -10.91
C THR A 203 3.41 -8.30 -10.41
N TYR A 204 2.73 -8.22 -9.27
CA TYR A 204 2.51 -6.97 -8.55
C TYR A 204 3.55 -6.85 -7.44
N ILE A 205 4.33 -5.78 -7.50
CA ILE A 205 5.29 -5.38 -6.48
C ILE A 205 4.56 -4.46 -5.50
N LEU A 206 4.31 -4.95 -4.30
CA LEU A 206 3.58 -4.26 -3.25
C LEU A 206 4.53 -3.67 -2.20
N PHE A 207 4.19 -2.54 -1.61
CA PHE A 207 4.98 -1.90 -0.56
C PHE A 207 4.11 -1.01 0.32
N THR A 208 4.61 -0.68 1.51
CA THR A 208 3.95 0.28 2.40
C THR A 208 4.12 1.69 1.87
N ASP A 209 3.00 2.37 1.68
CA ASP A 209 2.91 3.76 1.28
C ASP A 209 2.26 4.58 2.39
N ILE A 210 3.05 5.47 2.98
CA ILE A 210 2.60 6.43 4.00
C ILE A 210 2.27 7.79 3.40
N ARG A 211 2.39 7.94 2.07
CA ARG A 211 2.21 9.21 1.39
C ARG A 211 0.73 9.56 1.25
N ASP A 212 0.46 10.86 1.29
CA ASP A 212 -0.85 11.43 0.97
C ASP A 212 -0.99 11.77 -0.54
N SER A 213 0.11 11.76 -1.31
CA SER A 213 0.12 12.14 -2.73
C SER A 213 1.24 11.41 -3.50
N PRO A 214 1.02 11.05 -4.79
CA PRO A 214 2.06 10.45 -5.64
C PRO A 214 3.35 11.27 -5.73
N ALA A 215 3.26 12.60 -5.53
CA ALA A 215 4.39 13.52 -5.57
C ALA A 215 5.32 13.43 -4.34
N GLN A 216 4.89 12.79 -3.25
CA GLN A 216 5.72 12.62 -2.05
C GLN A 216 6.69 11.44 -2.23
N LYS A 217 7.77 11.40 -1.42
CA LYS A 217 8.76 10.31 -1.44
C LYS A 217 8.29 9.10 -0.63
N ILE A 218 8.57 7.90 -1.14
CA ILE A 218 8.22 6.65 -0.48
C ILE A 218 9.07 6.52 0.78
N LYS A 219 8.51 5.91 1.84
CA LYS A 219 9.26 5.44 3.00
C LYS A 219 8.76 4.06 3.38
N ALA A 220 9.43 3.05 2.83
CA ALA A 220 9.10 1.65 3.06
C ALA A 220 10.26 0.92 3.76
N TYR A 221 9.95 -0.20 4.40
CA TYR A 221 10.95 -1.08 5.03
C TYR A 221 10.88 -2.52 4.49
N SER A 222 9.86 -2.80 3.67
CA SER A 222 9.61 -4.10 3.06
C SER A 222 8.94 -3.91 1.71
N VAL A 223 9.21 -4.86 0.82
CA VAL A 223 8.61 -4.96 -0.50
C VAL A 223 8.14 -6.40 -0.68
N TYR A 224 6.99 -6.59 -1.28
CA TYR A 224 6.37 -7.88 -1.50
C TYR A 224 6.16 -8.06 -2.99
N GLY A 225 6.26 -9.28 -3.50
CA GLY A 225 5.81 -9.59 -4.84
C GLY A 225 4.72 -10.63 -4.81
N THR A 226 3.66 -10.38 -5.57
CA THR A 226 2.59 -11.35 -5.72
C THR A 226 2.21 -11.54 -7.17
N ARG A 227 2.01 -12.81 -7.53
CA ARG A 227 1.34 -13.24 -8.74
C ARG A 227 0.43 -14.41 -8.37
N PRO A 228 -0.49 -14.84 -9.24
CA PRO A 228 -1.41 -15.92 -8.89
C PRO A 228 -0.67 -17.14 -8.32
N ARG A 229 -0.99 -17.53 -7.08
CA ARG A 229 -0.38 -18.65 -6.32
C ARG A 229 1.09 -18.51 -5.91
N LYS A 230 1.72 -17.35 -6.12
CA LYS A 230 3.07 -17.08 -5.63
C LYS A 230 3.10 -15.76 -4.87
N PHE A 231 3.73 -15.80 -3.69
CA PHE A 231 3.98 -14.64 -2.86
C PHE A 231 5.41 -14.71 -2.36
N TRP A 232 6.15 -13.62 -2.47
CA TRP A 232 7.47 -13.46 -1.88
C TRP A 232 7.55 -12.12 -1.18
N TYR A 233 8.51 -11.98 -0.28
CA TYR A 233 8.77 -10.72 0.39
C TYR A 233 10.28 -10.51 0.55
N TYR A 234 10.69 -9.26 0.43
CA TYR A 234 11.99 -8.77 0.82
C TYR A 234 11.79 -7.77 1.95
N GLN A 235 12.67 -7.83 2.94
CA GLN A 235 12.61 -6.97 4.11
C GLN A 235 14.00 -6.43 4.34
N LEU A 236 14.07 -5.12 4.57
CA LEU A 236 15.32 -4.46 4.85
C LEU A 236 15.94 -5.07 6.13
N PRO A 237 17.21 -5.53 6.10
CA PRO A 237 17.87 -6.06 7.27
C PRO A 237 17.74 -5.11 8.46
N TYR A 238 17.48 -5.63 9.65
CA TYR A 238 17.15 -4.78 10.80
C TYR A 238 18.26 -3.76 11.12
N ALA A 239 19.52 -4.12 10.92
CA ALA A 239 20.66 -3.21 11.07
C ALA A 239 20.60 -2.00 10.12
N MET A 240 20.14 -2.20 8.88
CA MET A 240 19.94 -1.10 7.91
C MET A 240 18.71 -0.27 8.26
N ARG A 241 17.61 -0.91 8.67
CA ARG A 241 16.38 -0.21 9.08
C ARG A 241 16.61 0.78 10.22
N LYS A 242 17.50 0.47 11.17
CA LYS A 242 17.81 1.37 12.30
C LYS A 242 18.32 2.74 11.85
N HIS A 243 18.93 2.82 10.68
CA HIS A 243 19.63 4.01 10.18
C HIS A 243 19.21 4.36 8.76
N GLY A 244 18.03 3.93 8.32
CA GLY A 244 17.61 4.13 6.94
C GLY A 244 16.31 3.47 6.54
N TYR A 245 15.91 3.67 5.29
CA TYR A 245 14.65 3.22 4.71
C TYR A 245 14.73 3.10 3.19
N ILE A 246 13.76 2.42 2.58
CA ILE A 246 13.61 2.35 1.13
C ILE A 246 12.86 3.60 0.66
N ALA A 247 13.50 4.40 -0.19
CA ALA A 247 13.00 5.69 -0.67
C ALA A 247 12.44 5.66 -2.10
N SER A 248 12.81 4.65 -2.89
CA SER A 248 12.33 4.46 -4.26
C SER A 248 12.38 3.00 -4.65
N ILE A 249 11.47 2.60 -5.54
CA ILE A 249 11.29 1.23 -6.04
C ILE A 249 11.09 1.35 -7.55
N LYS A 250 12.03 0.81 -8.34
CA LYS A 250 12.02 0.91 -9.81
C LYS A 250 12.25 -0.44 -10.48
N PRO A 251 11.32 -0.95 -11.32
CA PRO A 251 11.60 -2.09 -12.16
C PRO A 251 12.60 -1.70 -13.26
N PHE A 252 13.56 -2.57 -13.57
CA PHE A 252 14.56 -2.34 -14.61
C PHE A 252 15.11 -3.65 -15.19
N GLY A 253 16.02 -3.55 -16.16
CA GLY A 253 16.51 -4.68 -16.96
C GLY A 253 15.34 -5.38 -17.66
N ARG A 254 15.26 -6.71 -17.52
CA ARG A 254 14.08 -7.48 -17.96
C ARG A 254 13.16 -7.93 -16.83
N ASN A 255 13.74 -8.21 -15.66
CA ASN A 255 13.07 -8.83 -14.51
C ASN A 255 13.87 -8.52 -13.22
N LEU A 256 14.29 -7.27 -13.06
CA LEU A 256 14.98 -6.81 -11.85
C LEU A 256 14.22 -5.67 -11.21
N LEU A 257 14.46 -5.49 -9.91
CA LEU A 257 13.88 -4.42 -9.11
C LEU A 257 15.00 -3.70 -8.36
N ALA A 258 15.12 -2.39 -8.56
CA ALA A 258 16.04 -1.53 -7.83
C ALA A 258 15.31 -0.90 -6.64
N LEU A 259 15.85 -1.10 -5.44
CA LEU A 259 15.40 -0.46 -4.21
C LEU A 259 16.45 0.56 -3.78
N LEU A 260 16.09 1.84 -3.77
CA LEU A 260 16.95 2.89 -3.22
C LEU A 260 16.88 2.86 -1.69
N TYR A 261 17.93 2.39 -1.04
CA TYR A 261 18.10 2.51 0.40
C TYR A 261 18.77 3.84 0.74
N LYS A 262 18.04 4.65 1.51
CA LYS A 262 18.51 5.92 2.09
C LYS A 262 19.01 5.69 3.50
N SER A 263 20.23 6.13 3.79
CA SER A 263 20.84 6.06 5.11
C SER A 263 20.94 7.43 5.77
N GLU A 264 20.78 7.48 7.09
CA GLU A 264 21.03 8.66 7.91
C GLU A 264 22.52 9.04 7.98
N GLU A 265 23.42 8.12 7.61
CA GLU A 265 24.88 8.34 7.59
C GLU A 265 25.41 8.68 6.18
N ASP A 266 24.53 9.06 5.24
CA ASP A 266 24.86 9.38 3.83
C ASP A 266 25.61 8.24 3.08
N ARG A 267 25.43 7.00 3.53
CA ARG A 267 25.93 5.78 2.89
C ARG A 267 24.81 5.04 2.17
N ASP A 268 24.20 5.73 1.21
CA ASP A 268 23.06 5.19 0.44
C ASP A 268 23.48 4.00 -0.42
N ARG A 269 22.53 3.10 -0.68
CA ARG A 269 22.75 1.88 -1.47
C ARG A 269 21.59 1.64 -2.42
N ILE A 270 21.87 0.91 -3.49
CA ILE A 270 20.84 0.35 -4.37
C ILE A 270 20.85 -1.15 -4.18
N ILE A 271 19.76 -1.67 -3.62
CA ILE A 271 19.57 -3.10 -3.44
C ILE A 271 18.83 -3.61 -4.67
N VAL A 272 19.46 -4.52 -5.41
CA VAL A 272 18.89 -5.11 -6.62
C VAL A 272 18.31 -6.47 -6.27
N LEU A 273 17.01 -6.65 -6.54
CA LEU A 273 16.31 -7.92 -6.38
C LEU A 273 15.95 -8.51 -7.74
N ASP A 274 15.84 -9.83 -7.80
CA ASP A 274 15.10 -10.51 -8.87
C ASP A 274 13.58 -10.45 -8.63
N MET A 275 12.79 -10.84 -9.64
CA MET A 275 11.31 -10.90 -9.52
C MET A 275 10.78 -12.02 -8.61
N ASP A 276 11.66 -12.73 -7.90
CA ASP A 276 11.35 -13.72 -6.88
C ASP A 276 11.74 -13.25 -5.46
N GLY A 277 12.25 -12.02 -5.33
CA GLY A 277 12.61 -11.38 -4.07
C GLY A 277 14.01 -11.68 -3.56
N ASN A 278 14.86 -12.36 -4.35
CA ASN A 278 16.23 -12.66 -3.94
C ASN A 278 17.14 -11.47 -4.25
N GLU A 279 18.00 -11.11 -3.29
CA GLU A 279 19.02 -10.09 -3.51
C GLU A 279 20.07 -10.59 -4.50
N VAL A 280 20.18 -9.90 -5.64
CA VAL A 280 21.17 -10.17 -6.69
C VAL A 280 22.48 -9.45 -6.38
N LYS A 281 22.39 -8.16 -6.01
CA LYS A 281 23.55 -7.32 -5.74
C LYS A 281 23.14 -6.08 -4.93
N THR A 282 24.03 -5.63 -4.04
CA THR A 282 23.94 -4.30 -3.43
C THR A 282 25.01 -3.40 -4.02
N LEU A 283 24.59 -2.24 -4.56
CA LEU A 283 25.42 -1.31 -5.30
C LEU A 283 25.61 0.00 -4.52
N ARG A 284 26.79 0.60 -4.67
CA ARG A 284 27.00 2.03 -4.44
C ARG A 284 26.57 2.80 -5.70
N ILE A 285 26.42 4.12 -5.59
CA ILE A 285 26.20 4.96 -6.76
C ILE A 285 27.24 4.70 -7.86
N THR A 286 28.52 4.72 -7.49
CA THR A 286 29.64 4.38 -8.37
C THR A 286 30.53 3.29 -7.79
N ASP A 287 31.19 2.52 -8.66
CA ASP A 287 32.23 1.55 -8.28
C ASP A 287 33.56 2.22 -7.90
N ARG A 288 33.67 3.54 -8.11
CA ARG A 288 34.88 4.34 -7.86
C ARG A 288 34.82 5.08 -6.52
N ILE A 289 35.94 5.19 -5.83
CA ILE A 289 36.05 6.04 -4.61
C ILE A 289 36.54 7.44 -4.99
N TYR A 290 37.53 7.49 -5.88
CA TYR A 290 38.18 8.70 -6.37
C TYR A 290 38.03 8.85 -7.90
N PRO A 291 38.12 10.07 -8.44
CA PRO A 291 37.98 10.38 -9.86
C PRO A 291 39.08 9.74 -10.71
N GLY A 292 38.75 9.44 -11.97
CA GLY A 292 39.69 8.98 -12.98
C GLY A 292 40.48 7.73 -12.57
N VAL A 293 41.81 7.85 -12.49
CA VAL A 293 42.72 6.74 -12.16
C VAL A 293 43.17 6.72 -10.71
N LEU A 294 42.72 7.67 -9.89
CA LEU A 294 43.26 7.88 -8.55
C LEU A 294 43.04 6.70 -7.61
N ASP A 295 41.99 5.89 -7.79
CA ASP A 295 41.76 4.69 -6.98
C ASP A 295 42.98 3.73 -6.98
N LYS A 296 43.66 3.59 -8.12
CA LYS A 296 44.87 2.76 -8.25
C LYS A 296 46.01 3.22 -7.33
N TYR A 297 46.05 4.51 -7.03
CA TYR A 297 47.14 5.14 -6.29
C TYR A 297 46.74 5.40 -4.83
N LEU A 298 45.60 6.04 -4.61
CA LEU A 298 45.15 6.49 -3.29
C LEU A 298 44.62 5.36 -2.39
N LEU A 299 44.16 4.24 -2.97
CA LEU A 299 43.75 3.07 -2.18
C LEU A 299 44.91 2.12 -1.86
N ASN A 300 46.10 2.37 -2.42
CA ASN A 300 47.29 1.57 -2.13
C ASN A 300 47.97 2.08 -0.85
N GLN A 301 47.69 1.42 0.27
CA GLN A 301 48.20 1.84 1.58
C GLN A 301 49.74 1.91 1.64
N THR A 302 50.45 0.97 1.00
CA THR A 302 51.91 0.97 0.99
C THR A 302 52.46 2.18 0.26
N LEU A 303 51.88 2.50 -0.91
CA LEU A 303 52.27 3.70 -1.66
C LEU A 303 51.96 4.97 -0.86
N MET A 304 50.77 5.05 -0.25
CA MET A 304 50.35 6.22 0.52
C MET A 304 51.24 6.49 1.73
N ASN A 305 51.68 5.45 2.45
CA ASN A 305 52.62 5.62 3.55
C ASN A 305 53.95 6.23 3.08
N ILE A 306 54.48 5.77 1.94
CA ILE A 306 55.72 6.32 1.34
C ILE A 306 55.52 7.79 0.94
N ILE A 307 54.39 8.11 0.31
CA ILE A 307 54.08 9.46 -0.15
C ILE A 307 53.88 10.43 1.01
N GLN A 308 53.28 10.00 2.12
CA GLN A 308 53.07 10.84 3.30
C GLN A 308 54.39 11.24 4.00
N GLU A 309 55.43 10.42 3.87
CA GLU A 309 56.77 10.69 4.41
C GLU A 309 57.69 11.38 3.39
N ALA A 310 57.27 11.52 2.13
CA ALA A 310 58.09 12.08 1.06
C ALA A 310 58.21 13.61 1.16
N ASP A 311 59.43 14.13 1.02
CA ASP A 311 59.68 15.57 0.92
C ASP A 311 59.53 16.05 -0.53
N PHE A 312 58.40 16.67 -0.82
CA PHE A 312 58.08 17.23 -2.12
C PHE A 312 58.92 18.46 -2.50
N SER A 313 59.55 19.14 -1.54
CA SER A 313 60.33 20.35 -1.81
C SER A 313 61.53 20.09 -2.72
N VAL A 314 62.11 18.89 -2.62
CA VAL A 314 63.24 18.41 -3.43
C VAL A 314 62.89 18.38 -4.93
N LEU A 315 61.62 18.19 -5.29
CA LEU A 315 61.20 18.14 -6.69
C LEU A 315 61.26 19.50 -7.38
N ASN A 316 61.10 20.61 -6.64
CA ASN A 316 61.18 21.96 -7.20
C ASN A 316 62.59 22.34 -7.66
N GLU A 317 63.61 21.62 -7.17
CA GLU A 317 64.99 21.81 -7.56
C GLU A 317 65.33 21.06 -8.87
N ILE A 318 64.51 20.10 -9.29
CA ILE A 318 64.78 19.23 -10.45
C ILE A 318 64.16 19.84 -11.72
N PRO A 319 64.97 20.21 -12.74
CA PRO A 319 64.47 20.68 -14.02
C PRO A 319 63.54 19.67 -14.71
N GLU A 320 62.58 20.18 -15.48
CA GLU A 320 61.58 19.36 -16.19
C GLU A 320 62.23 18.34 -17.14
N GLU A 321 63.26 18.75 -17.88
CA GLU A 321 63.98 17.88 -18.82
C GLU A 321 64.61 16.67 -18.11
N ILE A 322 65.01 16.85 -16.84
CA ILE A 322 65.61 15.79 -16.03
C ILE A 322 64.54 14.90 -15.40
N ARG A 323 63.44 15.50 -14.91
CA ARG A 323 62.30 14.78 -14.35
C ARG A 323 61.65 13.84 -15.39
N GLU A 324 61.60 14.28 -16.64
CA GLU A 324 60.98 13.55 -17.76
C GLU A 324 61.97 12.64 -18.51
N GLY A 325 63.23 12.56 -18.03
CA GLY A 325 64.24 11.67 -18.60
C GLY A 325 64.78 12.10 -19.97
N ARG A 326 64.62 13.37 -20.36
CA ARG A 326 65.22 13.98 -21.56
C ARG A 326 66.69 14.32 -21.32
N TRP A 327 67.50 13.29 -21.10
CA TRP A 327 68.89 13.42 -20.66
C TRP A 327 69.80 14.15 -21.65
N GLU A 328 69.58 14.01 -22.96
CA GLU A 328 70.40 14.69 -23.97
C GLU A 328 70.13 16.20 -23.99
N GLU A 329 68.86 16.61 -23.96
CA GLU A 329 68.46 18.02 -23.86
C GLU A 329 68.95 18.65 -22.56
N ALA A 330 68.80 17.94 -21.44
CA ALA A 330 69.28 18.39 -20.14
C ALA A 330 70.82 18.54 -20.12
N ARG A 331 71.55 17.61 -20.75
CA ARG A 331 73.02 17.65 -20.83
C ARG A 331 73.50 18.84 -21.64
N GLU A 332 72.81 19.19 -22.73
CA GLU A 332 73.10 20.39 -23.52
C GLU A 332 72.80 21.69 -22.77
N LYS A 333 71.71 21.74 -21.99
CA LYS A 333 71.31 22.94 -21.22
C LYS A 333 72.13 23.17 -19.94
N PHE A 334 72.43 22.12 -19.18
CA PHE A 334 72.95 22.24 -17.80
C PHE A 334 74.39 21.71 -17.64
N GLY A 335 74.89 20.93 -18.59
CA GLY A 335 76.24 20.35 -18.55
C GLY A 335 76.39 19.13 -17.61
N GLU A 336 77.45 18.33 -17.82
CA GLU A 336 77.60 17.00 -17.19
C GLU A 336 77.65 17.02 -15.65
N LYS A 337 78.20 18.08 -15.05
CA LYS A 337 78.33 18.19 -13.58
C LYS A 337 76.99 18.36 -12.89
N GLU A 338 76.09 19.18 -13.43
CA GLU A 338 74.74 19.33 -12.88
C GLU A 338 73.90 18.08 -13.12
N ILE A 339 74.05 17.40 -14.27
CA ILE A 339 73.39 16.12 -14.54
C ILE A 339 73.76 15.06 -13.49
N GLN A 340 75.04 14.93 -13.13
CA GLN A 340 75.47 14.00 -12.08
C GLN A 340 74.87 14.34 -10.71
N ARG A 341 74.77 15.63 -10.38
CA ARG A 341 74.11 16.09 -9.15
C ARG A 341 72.63 15.67 -9.14
N PHE A 342 71.89 15.96 -10.21
CA PHE A 342 70.48 15.59 -10.30
C PHE A 342 70.25 14.07 -10.31
N GLN A 343 71.13 13.29 -10.94
CA GLN A 343 71.08 11.82 -10.86
C GLN A 343 71.26 11.31 -9.43
N SER A 344 72.14 11.93 -8.64
CA SER A 344 72.28 11.58 -7.22
C SER A 344 71.02 11.90 -6.42
N VAL A 345 70.37 13.04 -6.70
CA VAL A 345 69.09 13.41 -6.07
C VAL A 345 68.01 12.40 -6.46
N LEU A 346 67.86 12.08 -7.75
CA LEU A 346 66.88 11.11 -8.24
C LEU A 346 67.05 9.72 -7.63
N ASN A 347 68.30 9.25 -7.47
CA ASN A 347 68.59 7.96 -6.84
C ASN A 347 68.27 7.92 -5.33
N SER A 348 68.13 9.08 -4.69
CA SER A 348 67.79 9.18 -3.27
C SER A 348 66.28 9.25 -3.02
N LEU A 349 65.47 9.45 -4.06
CA LEU A 349 64.02 9.56 -3.93
C LEU A 349 63.40 8.19 -3.61
N PRO A 350 62.35 8.15 -2.77
CA PRO A 350 61.70 6.90 -2.39
C PRO A 350 60.90 6.27 -3.54
N LEU A 351 60.59 7.05 -4.58
CA LEU A 351 59.84 6.65 -5.77
C LEU A 351 60.38 7.42 -6.98
N ALA A 352 59.98 6.99 -8.19
CA ALA A 352 60.32 7.71 -9.42
C ALA A 352 59.84 9.18 -9.35
N ALA A 353 60.69 10.12 -9.75
CA ALA A 353 60.40 11.55 -9.67
C ALA A 353 59.14 11.96 -10.43
N GLU A 354 58.85 11.33 -11.57
CA GLU A 354 57.61 11.55 -12.32
C GLU A 354 56.36 11.22 -11.48
N LEU A 355 56.39 10.11 -10.73
CA LEU A 355 55.27 9.71 -9.87
C LEU A 355 55.13 10.64 -8.67
N LEU A 356 56.24 11.03 -8.03
CA LEU A 356 56.24 11.99 -6.93
C LEU A 356 55.72 13.37 -7.40
N TRP A 357 56.06 13.80 -8.61
CA TRP A 357 55.53 15.03 -9.19
C TRP A 357 54.02 14.96 -9.42
N LYS A 358 53.51 13.82 -9.88
CA LYS A 358 52.07 13.62 -10.00
C LYS A 358 51.37 13.74 -8.64
N PHE A 359 51.94 13.18 -7.57
CA PHE A 359 51.41 13.36 -6.21
C PHE A 359 51.55 14.79 -5.68
N HIS A 360 52.63 15.52 -6.03
CA HIS A 360 52.79 16.95 -5.70
C HIS A 360 51.62 17.79 -6.25
N SER A 361 51.00 17.38 -7.36
CA SER A 361 49.83 18.08 -7.91
C SER A 361 48.52 17.87 -7.12
N LEU A 362 48.52 16.97 -6.13
CA LEU A 362 47.37 16.73 -5.25
C LEU A 362 47.55 17.47 -3.92
N ASP A 363 46.47 18.06 -3.40
CA ASP A 363 46.45 18.54 -2.01
C ASP A 363 46.24 17.36 -1.06
N MET A 364 47.36 16.84 -0.53
CA MET A 364 47.37 15.67 0.35
C MET A 364 46.59 15.87 1.65
N ASN A 365 46.38 17.12 2.09
CA ASN A 365 45.60 17.42 3.29
C ASN A 365 44.09 17.45 3.02
N ARG A 366 43.68 17.43 1.74
CA ARG A 366 42.29 17.57 1.29
C ARG A 366 41.86 16.45 0.34
N LEU A 367 42.45 15.26 0.46
CA LEU A 367 42.09 14.10 -0.35
C LEU A 367 40.61 13.71 -0.21
N GLU A 368 40.00 13.96 0.95
CA GLU A 368 38.56 13.72 1.16
C GLU A 368 37.68 14.54 0.20
N ASP A 369 38.11 15.73 -0.23
CA ASP A 369 37.36 16.58 -1.17
C ASP A 369 37.32 15.99 -2.58
N LEU A 370 38.26 15.09 -2.89
CA LEU A 370 38.30 14.36 -4.16
C LEU A 370 37.35 13.17 -4.18
N LYS A 371 36.86 12.68 -3.03
CA LYS A 371 36.01 11.49 -3.00
C LYS A 371 34.63 11.76 -3.61
N TYR A 372 34.12 10.74 -4.29
CA TYR A 372 32.70 10.66 -4.59
C TYR A 372 31.91 10.42 -3.30
N ARG A 373 30.87 11.23 -3.10
CA ARG A 373 29.92 11.01 -2.01
C ARG A 373 29.04 9.81 -2.33
N GLU A 374 28.66 9.06 -1.32
CA GLU A 374 27.81 7.87 -1.48
C GLU A 374 26.31 8.19 -1.39
N SER A 375 25.93 9.46 -1.23
CA SER A 375 24.52 9.90 -1.22
C SER A 375 23.89 9.80 -2.61
N ILE A 376 22.72 9.17 -2.70
CA ILE A 376 21.95 8.96 -3.94
C ILE A 376 20.66 9.76 -3.86
N ARG A 377 20.55 10.86 -4.58
CA ARG A 377 19.37 11.74 -4.53
C ARG A 377 18.17 11.17 -5.27
N PHE A 378 18.42 10.46 -6.38
CA PHE A 378 17.34 10.03 -7.27
C PHE A 378 17.76 8.83 -8.15
N ILE A 379 16.78 7.99 -8.53
CA ILE A 379 16.96 6.88 -9.49
C ILE A 379 15.84 6.86 -10.55
N ASP A 380 16.23 6.61 -11.81
CA ASP A 380 15.30 6.37 -12.93
C ASP A 380 15.77 5.20 -13.80
N THR A 381 14.93 4.80 -14.75
CA THR A 381 15.20 3.68 -15.66
C THR A 381 14.86 4.04 -17.10
N CYS A 382 15.70 3.60 -18.04
CA CYS A 382 15.43 3.57 -19.48
C CYS A 382 16.45 2.70 -20.20
N ASP A 383 16.12 2.20 -21.40
CA ASP A 383 17.12 1.65 -22.32
C ASP A 383 18.06 2.75 -22.88
N TYR A 384 19.04 3.17 -22.07
CA TYR A 384 19.96 4.27 -22.37
C TYR A 384 20.90 3.92 -23.53
N ASN A 385 21.37 2.68 -23.58
CA ASN A 385 22.36 2.23 -24.56
C ASN A 385 21.75 1.56 -25.82
N GLY A 386 20.44 1.31 -25.85
CA GLY A 386 19.71 0.74 -26.98
C GLY A 386 19.83 -0.78 -27.14
N ASP A 387 20.17 -1.52 -26.08
CA ASP A 387 20.33 -2.97 -26.09
C ASP A 387 19.03 -3.75 -25.78
N GLY A 388 17.92 -3.02 -25.55
CA GLY A 388 16.62 -3.59 -25.23
C GLY A 388 16.46 -4.00 -23.76
N TYR A 389 17.36 -3.55 -22.87
CA TYR A 389 17.24 -3.70 -21.43
C TYR A 389 17.16 -2.31 -20.79
N GLU A 390 16.25 -2.15 -19.83
CA GLU A 390 16.16 -0.91 -19.06
C GLU A 390 17.42 -0.75 -18.18
N ASP A 391 18.26 0.24 -18.49
CA ASP A 391 19.41 0.65 -17.70
C ASP A 391 18.97 1.47 -16.48
N LEU A 392 19.84 1.53 -15.47
CA LEU A 392 19.59 2.25 -14.23
C LEU A 392 20.38 3.57 -14.20
N ILE A 393 19.66 4.68 -14.10
CA ILE A 393 20.23 6.02 -13.93
C ILE A 393 20.21 6.37 -12.44
N VAL A 394 21.35 6.79 -11.91
CA VAL A 394 21.54 7.09 -10.49
C VAL A 394 22.15 8.47 -10.34
N SER A 395 21.40 9.40 -9.76
CA SER A 395 21.86 10.76 -9.49
C SER A 395 22.32 10.90 -8.04
N GLY A 396 23.53 11.40 -7.82
CA GLY A 396 24.12 11.66 -6.50
C GLY A 396 24.52 13.11 -6.32
N ASP A 397 25.29 13.41 -5.28
CA ASP A 397 25.75 14.78 -4.99
C ASP A 397 26.86 15.22 -5.96
N GLY A 398 26.49 15.99 -6.98
CA GLY A 398 27.41 16.55 -7.96
C GLY A 398 27.82 15.61 -9.09
N PHE A 399 27.21 14.43 -9.21
CA PHE A 399 27.48 13.51 -10.33
C PHE A 399 26.28 12.58 -10.56
N PHE A 400 26.23 11.95 -11.74
CA PHE A 400 25.30 10.85 -12.00
C PHE A 400 26.01 9.72 -12.74
N VAL A 401 25.43 8.52 -12.61
CA VAL A 401 25.95 7.28 -13.19
C VAL A 401 24.83 6.58 -13.95
N VAL A 402 25.17 5.95 -15.07
CA VAL A 402 24.30 5.01 -15.77
C VAL A 402 24.89 3.61 -15.64
N ARG A 403 24.08 2.65 -15.18
CA ARG A 403 24.47 1.24 -15.04
C ARG A 403 23.67 0.36 -15.98
N ASN A 404 24.36 -0.57 -16.63
CA ASN A 404 23.76 -1.48 -17.61
C ASN A 404 22.71 -2.40 -16.96
N GLY A 405 21.50 -2.45 -17.52
CA GLY A 405 20.39 -3.27 -17.03
C GLY A 405 20.60 -4.79 -17.14
N LYS A 406 21.56 -5.23 -17.95
CA LYS A 406 21.90 -6.64 -18.21
C LYS A 406 22.93 -7.20 -17.24
N ASP A 407 23.95 -6.43 -16.87
CA ASP A 407 25.08 -6.90 -16.05
C ASP A 407 25.48 -5.98 -14.87
N LEU A 408 24.79 -4.84 -14.71
CA LEU A 408 25.00 -3.85 -13.65
C LEU A 408 26.35 -3.10 -13.70
N SER A 409 27.08 -3.20 -14.81
CA SER A 409 28.33 -2.47 -15.03
C SER A 409 28.07 -0.97 -15.26
N GLU A 410 29.02 -0.11 -14.87
CA GLU A 410 28.93 1.33 -15.18
C GLU A 410 29.19 1.59 -16.65
N ILE A 411 28.22 2.23 -17.32
CA ILE A 411 28.33 2.67 -18.72
C ILE A 411 28.85 4.10 -18.78
N LEU A 412 28.34 4.97 -17.89
CA LEU A 412 28.61 6.39 -17.89
C LEU A 412 28.76 6.91 -16.46
N LEU A 413 29.69 7.84 -16.27
CA LEU A 413 29.78 8.69 -15.08
C LEU A 413 30.03 10.13 -15.55
N ILE A 414 29.15 11.05 -15.17
CA ILE A 414 29.34 12.49 -15.38
C ILE A 414 29.42 13.17 -14.03
N ASP A 415 30.51 13.88 -13.78
CA ASP A 415 30.84 14.65 -12.60
C ASP A 415 30.84 16.15 -12.94
N ARG A 416 30.10 16.91 -12.15
CA ARG A 416 30.06 18.37 -12.19
C ARG A 416 31.39 18.98 -11.74
N ASN A 417 32.06 18.35 -10.77
CA ASN A 417 33.22 18.93 -10.12
C ASN A 417 34.48 18.72 -10.98
N SER A 418 34.66 19.59 -11.95
CA SER A 418 35.81 19.52 -12.85
C SER A 418 37.16 19.67 -12.13
N GLY A 419 37.17 20.35 -10.97
CA GLY A 419 38.36 20.54 -10.13
C GLY A 419 38.99 19.25 -9.62
N ARG A 420 38.18 18.18 -9.49
CA ARG A 420 38.66 16.83 -9.13
C ARG A 420 39.63 16.22 -10.15
N TYR A 421 39.65 16.77 -11.36
CA TYR A 421 40.48 16.31 -12.47
C TYR A 421 41.65 17.26 -12.75
N ASP A 422 41.73 18.42 -12.07
CA ASP A 422 42.77 19.44 -12.26
C ASP A 422 44.09 19.05 -11.54
N ASN A 423 44.58 17.85 -11.85
CA ASN A 423 45.83 17.29 -11.34
C ASN A 423 46.54 16.50 -12.45
N GLU A 424 47.83 16.20 -12.27
CA GLU A 424 48.66 15.52 -13.26
C GLU A 424 48.23 14.07 -13.52
N PHE A 425 47.48 13.43 -12.61
CA PHE A 425 46.95 12.08 -12.83
C PHE A 425 45.72 12.06 -13.75
N ASN A 426 44.85 13.07 -13.65
CA ASN A 426 43.51 13.00 -14.22
C ASN A 426 43.22 14.05 -15.30
N ARG A 427 44.10 15.05 -15.52
CA ARG A 427 43.80 16.16 -16.44
C ARG A 427 43.41 15.71 -17.85
N PHE A 428 44.03 14.65 -18.36
CA PHE A 428 43.75 14.10 -19.70
C PHE A 428 42.42 13.31 -19.76
N LEU A 429 41.82 13.03 -18.61
CA LEU A 429 40.52 12.36 -18.49
C LEU A 429 39.38 13.34 -18.20
N LYS A 430 39.66 14.62 -17.93
CA LYS A 430 38.67 15.62 -17.52
C LYS A 430 37.47 15.65 -18.48
N GLU A 431 37.73 15.68 -19.79
CA GLU A 431 36.70 15.70 -20.83
C GLU A 431 35.90 14.39 -20.94
N ASN A 432 36.37 13.27 -20.37
CA ASN A 432 35.63 12.01 -20.39
C ASN A 432 34.57 11.97 -19.29
N PHE A 433 34.79 12.70 -18.18
CA PHE A 433 33.96 12.62 -16.98
C PHE A 433 33.21 13.90 -16.66
N THR A 434 33.49 15.02 -17.32
CA THR A 434 32.88 16.32 -16.98
C THR A 434 32.18 16.92 -18.20
N ARG A 435 31.12 17.70 -17.97
CA ARG A 435 30.31 18.32 -19.02
C ARG A 435 29.88 19.71 -18.59
N GLU A 436 29.95 20.67 -19.50
CA GLU A 436 29.50 22.05 -19.22
C GLU A 436 28.00 22.12 -18.93
N TRP A 437 27.20 21.25 -19.54
CA TRP A 437 25.76 21.21 -19.34
C TRP A 437 25.32 20.63 -17.98
N TYR A 438 26.24 19.96 -17.26
CA TYR A 438 26.00 19.38 -15.94
C TYR A 438 26.65 20.26 -14.85
N ASP A 439 26.15 21.49 -14.74
CA ASP A 439 26.71 22.59 -13.95
C ASP A 439 26.08 22.78 -12.56
N GLU A 440 25.00 22.03 -12.25
CA GLU A 440 24.36 21.95 -10.95
C GLU A 440 24.24 20.50 -10.47
N ASP A 441 23.80 20.32 -9.23
CA ASP A 441 23.45 19.01 -8.70
C ASP A 441 22.08 18.63 -9.27
N TYR A 442 22.04 18.19 -10.53
CA TYR A 442 20.80 17.74 -11.17
C TYR A 442 20.44 16.32 -10.74
N ASN A 443 19.15 16.07 -10.58
CA ASN A 443 18.59 14.75 -10.78
C ASN A 443 18.35 14.55 -12.27
N VAL A 444 18.46 13.31 -12.74
CA VAL A 444 18.38 12.98 -14.16
C VAL A 444 17.26 11.96 -14.39
N PHE A 445 16.32 12.31 -15.26
CA PHE A 445 15.44 11.34 -15.92
C PHE A 445 15.94 11.07 -17.34
N CYS A 446 15.54 9.92 -17.84
CA CYS A 446 15.62 9.62 -19.26
C CYS A 446 14.28 9.85 -19.92
N THR A 447 14.29 10.36 -21.15
CA THR A 447 13.10 10.56 -21.97
C THR A 447 13.33 9.97 -23.37
N ASN A 448 12.24 9.76 -24.10
CA ASN A 448 12.29 9.33 -25.48
C ASN A 448 13.07 10.31 -26.37
N ASP A 449 13.46 9.80 -27.52
CA ASP A 449 14.20 10.51 -28.56
C ASP A 449 13.41 11.72 -29.08
N VAL A 450 13.73 12.92 -28.58
CA VAL A 450 13.02 14.16 -28.93
C VAL A 450 13.49 14.75 -30.25
N ASN A 451 14.66 14.32 -30.75
CA ASN A 451 15.29 14.84 -31.97
C ASN A 451 15.22 13.88 -33.17
N GLY A 452 14.83 12.62 -32.94
CA GLY A 452 14.69 11.58 -33.96
C GLY A 452 16.01 10.92 -34.38
N ASP A 453 17.07 10.97 -33.57
CA ASP A 453 18.39 10.41 -33.88
C ASP A 453 18.57 8.93 -33.51
N GLY A 454 17.54 8.33 -32.90
CA GLY A 454 17.49 6.95 -32.42
C GLY A 454 18.05 6.74 -31.02
N LYS A 455 18.43 7.79 -30.30
CA LYS A 455 18.98 7.71 -28.93
C LYS A 455 18.03 8.35 -27.92
N LYS A 456 18.15 7.90 -26.67
CA LYS A 456 17.42 8.50 -25.57
C LYS A 456 18.00 9.86 -25.22
N ASP A 457 17.11 10.73 -24.75
CA ASP A 457 17.42 12.09 -24.31
C ASP A 457 17.33 12.20 -22.78
N LEU A 458 17.87 13.28 -22.21
CA LEU A 458 17.94 13.44 -20.75
C LEU A 458 17.19 14.67 -20.28
N PHE A 459 16.41 14.52 -19.22
CA PHE A 459 15.81 15.65 -18.51
C PHE A 459 16.49 15.84 -17.17
N LEU A 460 17.05 17.03 -16.95
CA LEU A 460 17.82 17.39 -15.77
C LEU A 460 17.02 18.37 -14.92
N PHE A 461 16.95 18.15 -13.61
CA PHE A 461 16.22 19.02 -12.70
C PHE A 461 16.89 19.17 -11.34
N ALA A 462 16.92 20.40 -10.82
CA ALA A 462 17.57 20.78 -9.58
C ALA A 462 16.76 21.90 -8.89
N PHE A 463 17.26 22.35 -7.74
CA PHE A 463 16.62 23.39 -6.94
C PHE A 463 16.38 24.71 -7.69
N ASN A 464 17.25 25.08 -8.64
CA ASN A 464 17.16 26.37 -9.32
C ASN A 464 16.46 26.31 -10.68
N GLY A 465 16.28 25.11 -11.25
CA GLY A 465 15.79 24.97 -12.61
C GLY A 465 15.89 23.57 -13.17
N PHE A 466 15.52 23.46 -14.44
CA PHE A 466 15.51 22.22 -15.18
C PHE A 466 15.81 22.47 -16.66
N LYS A 467 16.33 21.46 -17.34
CA LYS A 467 16.72 21.52 -18.74
C LYS A 467 16.45 20.19 -19.44
N LEU A 468 16.03 20.27 -20.70
CA LEU A 468 15.99 19.13 -21.60
C LEU A 468 17.29 19.11 -22.42
N MET A 469 17.93 17.97 -22.40
CA MET A 469 19.16 17.67 -23.13
C MET A 469 18.81 16.73 -24.27
N GLU A 470 19.01 17.18 -25.50
CA GLU A 470 18.89 16.31 -26.67
C GLU A 470 20.26 15.71 -26.99
N SER A 471 20.26 14.42 -27.32
CA SER A 471 21.41 13.67 -27.78
C SER A 471 22.03 14.33 -29.01
N HIS A 472 23.36 14.28 -29.08
CA HIS A 472 24.11 14.86 -30.18
C HIS A 472 25.47 14.18 -30.30
N GLU A 473 25.66 13.45 -31.41
CA GLU A 473 26.87 12.67 -31.67
C GLU A 473 27.17 11.66 -30.54
N LYS A 474 28.17 11.91 -29.68
CA LYS A 474 28.55 11.07 -28.54
C LYS A 474 28.21 11.70 -27.19
N ASP A 475 27.49 12.81 -27.18
CA ASP A 475 27.19 13.61 -26.00
C ASP A 475 25.76 14.17 -26.09
N TYR A 476 25.46 15.22 -25.33
CA TYR A 476 24.20 15.94 -25.33
C TYR A 476 24.40 17.45 -25.53
N LYS A 477 23.37 18.12 -26.05
CA LYS A 477 23.27 19.58 -26.10
C LYS A 477 21.96 20.05 -25.46
N VAL A 478 21.98 21.26 -24.90
CA VAL A 478 20.78 21.85 -24.30
C VAL A 478 19.79 22.16 -25.42
N ARG A 479 18.60 21.57 -25.35
CA ARG A 479 17.49 21.91 -26.24
C ARG A 479 16.74 23.14 -25.72
N TRP A 480 16.41 23.11 -24.43
CA TRP A 480 15.83 24.25 -23.72
C TRP A 480 16.10 24.13 -22.22
N GLU A 481 16.14 25.27 -21.52
CA GLU A 481 16.30 25.33 -20.07
C GLU A 481 15.40 26.39 -19.44
N ARG A 482 15.03 26.20 -18.17
CA ARG A 482 14.17 27.10 -17.40
C ARG A 482 14.63 27.18 -15.95
N TYR A 483 14.49 28.38 -15.39
CA TYR A 483 14.81 28.68 -14.00
C TYR A 483 13.54 29.09 -13.26
N PHE A 484 13.36 28.54 -12.06
CA PHE A 484 12.16 28.74 -11.25
C PHE A 484 12.50 29.02 -9.80
N LYS A 485 11.71 29.86 -9.16
CA LYS A 485 11.75 30.04 -7.70
C LYS A 485 10.67 29.17 -7.07
N ASN A 486 10.99 28.57 -5.92
CA ASN A 486 10.06 27.75 -5.12
C ASN A 486 9.50 26.54 -5.88
N ILE A 487 10.32 25.95 -6.74
CA ILE A 487 10.04 24.68 -7.39
C ILE A 487 10.09 23.55 -6.34
N GLY A 488 9.08 22.68 -6.34
CA GLY A 488 9.11 21.39 -5.64
C GLY A 488 9.96 20.39 -6.41
N TRP A 489 11.24 20.71 -6.61
CA TRP A 489 12.15 19.99 -7.53
C TRP A 489 12.30 18.50 -7.17
N ASP A 490 12.16 18.15 -5.90
CA ASP A 490 12.28 16.78 -5.42
C ASP A 490 11.00 15.96 -5.55
N SER A 491 9.94 16.57 -6.08
CA SER A 491 8.62 15.99 -6.37
C SER A 491 8.24 16.03 -7.85
N ILE A 492 9.16 16.46 -8.74
CA ILE A 492 8.93 16.38 -10.19
C ILE A 492 8.73 14.93 -10.59
N THR A 493 7.70 14.67 -11.38
CA THR A 493 7.31 13.31 -11.78
C THR A 493 7.16 13.23 -13.29
N LYS A 494 7.81 12.24 -13.90
CA LYS A 494 7.61 11.86 -15.31
C LYS A 494 6.27 11.11 -15.46
N VAL A 495 5.49 11.46 -16.46
CA VAL A 495 4.19 10.86 -16.78
C VAL A 495 4.14 10.46 -18.25
N ASN A 496 3.18 9.62 -18.62
CA ASN A 496 3.00 9.26 -20.02
C ASN A 496 2.68 10.50 -20.87
N ASP A 497 2.94 10.41 -22.17
CA ASP A 497 2.63 11.43 -23.18
C ASP A 497 1.14 11.86 -23.13
N ILE A 498 0.90 13.11 -22.76
CA ILE A 498 -0.42 13.76 -22.63
C ILE A 498 -0.79 14.50 -23.92
N ASP A 499 0.19 15.10 -24.59
CA ASP A 499 -0.04 15.97 -25.74
C ASP A 499 0.00 15.22 -27.10
N GLY A 500 0.39 13.95 -27.06
CA GLY A 500 0.46 13.02 -28.18
C GLY A 500 1.65 13.26 -29.09
N ASP A 501 2.74 13.86 -28.59
CA ASP A 501 3.92 14.19 -29.38
C ASP A 501 5.00 13.09 -29.43
N GLY A 502 4.72 11.96 -28.78
CA GLY A 502 5.55 10.76 -28.67
C GLY A 502 6.52 10.75 -27.48
N ILE A 503 6.57 11.84 -26.69
CA ILE A 503 7.53 12.05 -25.61
C ILE A 503 6.79 12.06 -24.27
N GLU A 504 7.41 11.49 -23.22
CA GLU A 504 6.85 11.55 -21.88
C GLU A 504 6.78 12.98 -21.35
N ASP A 505 5.70 13.34 -20.67
CA ASP A 505 5.51 14.65 -20.08
C ASP A 505 5.89 14.70 -18.60
N ILE A 506 5.86 15.88 -18.01
CA ILE A 506 6.20 16.07 -16.60
C ILE A 506 5.13 16.83 -15.81
N ILE A 507 5.03 16.45 -14.54
CA ILE A 507 4.30 17.22 -13.53
C ILE A 507 5.33 17.95 -12.67
N LEU A 508 5.17 19.27 -12.61
CA LEU A 508 6.03 20.21 -11.92
C LEU A 508 5.26 20.89 -10.77
N PRO A 509 5.54 20.54 -9.50
CA PRO A 509 5.00 21.25 -8.36
C PRO A 509 5.68 22.61 -8.18
N ILE A 510 4.87 23.65 -7.97
CA ILE A 510 5.33 24.98 -7.56
C ILE A 510 4.68 25.32 -6.22
N HIS A 511 5.48 25.82 -5.28
CA HIS A 511 5.04 26.22 -3.95
C HIS A 511 5.11 27.75 -3.80
N PRO A 512 4.11 28.51 -4.29
CA PRO A 512 4.13 29.95 -4.13
C PRO A 512 4.03 30.33 -2.64
N PRO A 513 4.73 31.39 -2.19
CA PRO A 513 4.68 31.82 -0.79
C PRO A 513 3.25 32.17 -0.38
N ASN A 514 2.76 31.57 0.71
CA ASN A 514 1.42 31.79 1.28
C ASN A 514 0.24 31.45 0.33
N GLN A 515 0.45 30.58 -0.66
CA GLN A 515 -0.60 30.11 -1.56
C GLN A 515 -0.58 28.56 -1.64
N PRO A 516 -1.68 27.92 -2.06
CA PRO A 516 -1.69 26.50 -2.36
C PRO A 516 -0.63 26.11 -3.39
N THR A 517 -0.18 24.85 -3.34
CA THR A 517 0.68 24.28 -4.38
C THR A 517 -0.03 24.31 -5.72
N VAL A 518 0.70 24.73 -6.76
CA VAL A 518 0.24 24.68 -8.15
C VAL A 518 0.97 23.53 -8.83
N MET A 519 0.21 22.56 -9.33
CA MET A 519 0.74 21.47 -10.14
C MET A 519 0.68 21.90 -11.61
N LYS A 520 1.83 22.01 -12.26
CA LYS A 520 1.94 22.31 -13.69
C LYS A 520 2.18 21.04 -14.50
N PHE A 521 1.39 20.83 -15.53
CA PHE A 521 1.59 19.78 -16.52
C PHE A 521 2.30 20.41 -17.72
N ILE A 522 3.44 19.86 -18.12
CA ILE A 522 4.33 20.48 -19.09
C ILE A 522 4.79 19.43 -20.10
N SER A 523 4.71 19.78 -21.38
CA SER A 523 5.30 19.03 -22.48
C SER A 523 6.82 19.02 -22.35
N THR A 524 7.42 17.84 -22.20
CA THR A 524 8.88 17.74 -22.07
C THR A 524 9.58 18.19 -23.35
N LYS A 525 9.01 17.89 -24.53
CA LYS A 525 9.67 18.15 -25.81
C LYS A 525 9.94 19.62 -26.09
N ASN A 526 9.05 20.51 -25.67
CA ASN A 526 9.06 21.93 -26.06
C ASN A 526 8.74 22.91 -24.92
N TYR A 527 8.53 22.43 -23.69
CA TYR A 527 8.14 23.24 -22.52
C TYR A 527 6.75 23.89 -22.64
N GLN A 528 5.88 23.40 -23.51
CA GLN A 528 4.51 23.89 -23.59
C GLN A 528 3.76 23.53 -22.31
N GLU A 529 3.17 24.55 -21.68
CA GLU A 529 2.30 24.35 -20.53
C GLU A 529 0.98 23.74 -21.02
N LEU A 530 0.67 22.55 -20.52
CA LEU A 530 -0.53 21.79 -20.88
C LEU A 530 -1.69 22.19 -19.98
N GLU A 531 -1.45 22.32 -18.67
CA GLU A 531 -2.46 22.68 -17.68
C GLU A 531 -1.81 23.14 -16.36
N ASN A 532 -2.51 23.96 -15.57
CA ASN A 532 -2.09 24.29 -14.20
C ASN A 532 -3.26 24.21 -13.23
N ILE A 533 -3.05 23.50 -12.13
CA ILE A 533 -4.14 23.26 -11.18
C ILE A 533 -3.65 23.49 -9.76
N GLU A 534 -4.39 24.30 -9.01
CA GLU A 534 -4.23 24.43 -7.56
C GLU A 534 -4.77 23.16 -6.88
N MET A 535 -3.86 22.35 -6.35
CA MET A 535 -4.20 21.11 -5.68
C MET A 535 -3.11 20.70 -4.68
N ASP A 536 -3.52 19.96 -3.66
CA ASP A 536 -2.60 19.34 -2.70
C ASP A 536 -2.60 17.82 -2.84
N ARG A 537 -3.79 17.21 -2.80
CA ARG A 537 -3.99 15.76 -2.86
C ARG A 537 -4.71 15.39 -4.14
N PHE A 538 -4.15 14.45 -4.89
CA PHE A 538 -4.73 14.00 -6.15
C PHE A 538 -4.41 12.54 -6.46
N ASN A 539 -5.25 11.94 -7.30
CA ASN A 539 -4.92 10.75 -8.08
C ASN A 539 -4.99 11.10 -9.57
N LEU A 540 -4.25 10.34 -10.37
CA LEU A 540 -4.06 10.55 -11.79
C LEU A 540 -4.21 9.22 -12.53
N GLU A 541 -4.98 9.23 -13.61
CA GLU A 541 -4.95 8.23 -14.67
C GLU A 541 -4.68 8.93 -16.01
N ILE A 542 -3.93 8.25 -16.89
CA ILE A 542 -3.63 8.73 -18.25
C ILE A 542 -4.16 7.68 -19.22
N ILE A 543 -5.14 8.04 -20.02
CA ILE A 543 -5.89 7.10 -20.86
C ILE A 543 -6.53 7.82 -22.05
N ASP A 544 -6.43 7.20 -23.22
CA ASP A 544 -7.21 7.56 -24.42
C ASP A 544 -8.73 7.38 -24.15
N LEU A 545 -9.40 8.52 -24.00
CA LEU A 545 -10.84 8.64 -23.81
C LEU A 545 -11.54 8.94 -25.13
N ASP A 546 -11.01 9.82 -25.97
CA ASP A 546 -11.72 10.31 -27.15
C ASP A 546 -11.46 9.51 -28.44
N GLY A 547 -10.64 8.46 -28.34
CA GLY A 547 -10.34 7.52 -29.41
C GLY A 547 -9.38 8.07 -30.46
N ASP A 548 -8.67 9.18 -30.17
CA ASP A 548 -7.73 9.82 -31.08
C ASP A 548 -6.30 9.24 -31.01
N GLU A 549 -6.13 8.14 -30.26
CA GLU A 549 -4.86 7.47 -29.95
C GLU A 549 -3.87 8.30 -29.10
N LYS A 550 -4.28 9.49 -28.65
CA LYS A 550 -3.58 10.28 -27.61
C LYS A 550 -4.23 10.03 -26.26
N ASN A 551 -3.55 10.42 -25.19
CA ASN A 551 -4.07 10.20 -23.85
C ASN A 551 -4.64 11.48 -23.24
N GLU A 552 -5.79 11.34 -22.58
CA GLU A 552 -6.31 12.35 -21.67
C GLU A 552 -5.76 12.15 -20.26
N VAL A 553 -5.63 13.26 -19.54
CA VAL A 553 -5.36 13.27 -18.09
C VAL A 553 -6.69 13.22 -17.36
N VAL A 554 -6.90 12.21 -16.52
CA VAL A 554 -8.05 12.13 -15.61
C VAL A 554 -7.58 12.28 -14.18
N LEU A 555 -7.95 13.38 -13.54
CA LEU A 555 -7.58 13.73 -12.18
C LEU A 555 -8.77 13.67 -11.25
N SER A 556 -8.53 13.17 -10.04
CA SER A 556 -9.42 13.36 -8.89
C SER A 556 -8.65 14.02 -7.76
N PHE A 557 -9.10 15.17 -7.28
CA PHE A 557 -8.31 15.98 -6.34
C PHE A 557 -9.17 16.78 -5.35
N ASP A 558 -8.53 17.21 -4.27
CA ASP A 558 -9.09 18.19 -3.34
C ASP A 558 -8.79 19.59 -3.86
N SER A 559 -9.83 20.30 -4.31
CA SER A 559 -9.72 21.68 -4.76
C SER A 559 -9.92 22.62 -3.55
N PRO A 560 -8.91 23.43 -3.17
CA PRO A 560 -9.00 24.29 -2.00
C PRO A 560 -10.25 25.19 -2.02
N GLY A 561 -11.11 25.06 -1.00
CA GLY A 561 -12.34 25.85 -0.87
C GLY A 561 -13.55 25.33 -1.66
N TYR A 562 -13.36 24.40 -2.60
CA TYR A 562 -14.44 23.80 -3.41
C TYR A 562 -14.70 22.33 -3.06
N GLY A 563 -13.68 21.61 -2.58
CA GLY A 563 -13.76 20.21 -2.21
C GLY A 563 -13.41 19.25 -3.35
N ALA A 564 -14.00 18.06 -3.34
CA ALA A 564 -13.66 17.03 -4.32
C ALA A 564 -14.02 17.44 -5.77
N LYS A 565 -13.06 17.30 -6.68
CA LYS A 565 -13.24 17.51 -8.11
C LYS A 565 -12.72 16.32 -8.91
N ILE A 566 -13.33 16.08 -10.07
CA ILE A 566 -12.76 15.26 -11.14
C ILE A 566 -12.55 16.19 -12.34
N LYS A 567 -11.34 16.21 -12.91
CA LYS A 567 -11.03 16.97 -14.14
C LYS A 567 -10.47 16.03 -15.19
N ILE A 568 -10.93 16.19 -16.41
CA ILE A 568 -10.39 15.54 -17.60
C ILE A 568 -9.87 16.64 -18.52
N PHE A 569 -8.64 16.53 -18.99
CA PHE A 569 -8.13 17.46 -19.99
C PHE A 569 -7.14 16.81 -20.95
N SER A 570 -7.13 17.32 -22.18
CA SER A 570 -6.14 17.09 -23.23
C SER A 570 -6.15 18.30 -24.19
N GLN A 571 -5.56 18.16 -25.39
CA GLN A 571 -5.67 19.20 -26.43
C GLN A 571 -7.09 19.33 -27.02
N THR A 572 -7.89 18.25 -26.96
CA THR A 572 -9.19 18.12 -27.64
C THR A 572 -10.35 18.05 -26.66
N LEU A 573 -10.11 17.70 -25.40
CA LEU A 573 -11.13 17.51 -24.38
C LEU A 573 -10.84 18.36 -23.13
N ASP A 574 -11.88 18.99 -22.57
CA ASP A 574 -11.84 19.64 -21.25
C ASP A 574 -13.20 19.45 -20.56
N TRP A 575 -13.19 18.76 -19.41
CA TRP A 575 -14.40 18.40 -18.68
C TRP A 575 -14.16 18.38 -17.17
N GLU A 576 -15.14 18.84 -16.39
CA GLU A 576 -15.07 18.86 -14.93
C GLU A 576 -16.35 18.34 -14.26
N TYR A 577 -16.17 17.65 -13.14
CA TYR A 577 -17.22 17.28 -12.18
C TYR A 577 -16.92 17.85 -10.80
N ASP A 578 -17.82 18.71 -10.30
CA ASP A 578 -17.70 19.40 -9.02
C ASP A 578 -19.00 19.38 -8.19
N ARG A 579 -19.95 18.49 -8.55
CA ARG A 579 -21.29 18.44 -7.93
C ARG A 579 -21.28 17.96 -6.48
N LEU A 580 -20.26 17.18 -6.08
CA LEU A 580 -20.13 16.62 -4.72
C LEU A 580 -18.83 17.07 -4.08
N ARG A 581 -18.93 17.91 -3.03
CA ARG A 581 -17.78 18.61 -2.46
C ARG A 581 -16.98 17.82 -1.41
N ASP A 582 -17.52 16.77 -0.81
CA ASP A 582 -16.83 16.10 0.31
C ASP A 582 -15.75 15.13 -0.18
N PHE A 583 -14.50 15.59 -0.04
CA PHE A 583 -13.30 14.84 -0.33
C PHE A 583 -12.81 14.02 0.87
N TRP A 584 -12.81 14.64 2.06
CA TRP A 584 -12.08 14.16 3.22
C TRP A 584 -12.67 12.90 3.84
N LYS A 585 -13.99 12.73 3.83
CA LYS A 585 -14.59 11.49 4.36
C LYS A 585 -14.27 10.28 3.47
N PRO A 586 -14.56 10.30 2.15
CA PRO A 586 -14.12 9.23 1.25
C PRO A 586 -12.62 9.01 1.29
N TRP A 587 -11.82 10.08 1.32
CA TRP A 587 -10.37 9.99 1.42
C TRP A 587 -9.91 9.32 2.72
N THR A 588 -10.49 9.65 3.88
CA THR A 588 -10.10 9.02 5.16
C THR A 588 -10.49 7.53 5.20
N VAL A 589 -11.53 7.15 4.46
CA VAL A 589 -11.99 5.76 4.39
C VAL A 589 -11.25 4.96 3.32
N GLY A 590 -11.01 5.51 2.14
CA GLY A 590 -10.30 4.82 1.05
C GLY A 590 -8.79 5.02 1.06
N SER A 591 -8.33 6.18 1.53
CA SER A 591 -6.95 6.72 1.51
C SER A 591 -6.37 6.90 0.11
N HIS A 592 -7.26 6.81 -0.88
CA HIS A 592 -7.08 6.87 -2.31
C HIS A 592 -8.50 7.06 -2.85
N LEU A 593 -8.64 7.92 -3.85
CA LEU A 593 -9.94 8.34 -4.36
C LEU A 593 -9.85 8.30 -5.88
N LEU A 594 -10.15 7.15 -6.48
CA LEU A 594 -10.35 7.01 -7.93
C LEU A 594 -11.84 6.68 -8.17
N PRO A 595 -12.72 7.69 -8.04
CA PRO A 595 -14.17 7.51 -7.97
C PRO A 595 -14.81 7.25 -9.33
N PHE A 596 -13.99 6.97 -10.36
CA PHE A 596 -14.43 6.87 -11.74
C PHE A 596 -13.86 5.63 -12.42
N ALA A 597 -14.52 5.21 -13.49
CA ALA A 597 -13.99 4.24 -14.44
C ALA A 597 -14.35 4.66 -15.86
N VAL A 598 -13.45 4.37 -16.79
CA VAL A 598 -13.66 4.58 -18.22
C VAL A 598 -14.43 3.41 -18.81
N LEU A 599 -15.51 3.70 -19.52
CA LEU A 599 -16.35 2.73 -20.22
C LEU A 599 -16.09 2.76 -21.73
N PRO A 600 -16.39 1.70 -22.49
CA PRO A 600 -16.41 1.76 -23.94
C PRO A 600 -17.45 2.77 -24.43
N ASP A 601 -17.22 3.40 -25.58
CA ASP A 601 -18.17 4.32 -26.24
C ASP A 601 -19.54 3.63 -26.45
N ARG A 602 -20.56 4.14 -25.76
CA ARG A 602 -21.95 3.66 -25.75
C ARG A 602 -22.89 4.62 -26.48
N THR A 603 -22.55 5.89 -26.58
CA THR A 603 -23.34 6.91 -27.29
C THR A 603 -23.08 6.90 -28.79
N GLY A 604 -21.97 6.31 -29.23
CA GLY A 604 -21.54 6.21 -30.62
C GLY A 604 -20.96 7.52 -31.16
N ASP A 605 -20.45 8.38 -30.28
CA ASP A 605 -19.90 9.69 -30.64
C ASP A 605 -18.37 9.70 -30.80
N GLY A 606 -17.76 8.51 -30.67
CA GLY A 606 -16.32 8.27 -30.74
C GLY A 606 -15.61 8.38 -29.40
N VAL A 607 -16.27 8.89 -28.35
CA VAL A 607 -15.66 9.15 -27.04
C VAL A 607 -16.20 8.19 -26.00
N ARG A 608 -15.28 7.64 -25.20
CA ARG A 608 -15.58 6.74 -24.09
C ARG A 608 -16.33 7.47 -22.98
N GLU A 609 -17.37 6.87 -22.43
CA GLU A 609 -18.08 7.44 -21.28
C GLU A 609 -17.31 7.29 -19.97
N LEU A 610 -17.57 8.21 -19.04
CA LEU A 610 -17.04 8.19 -17.68
C LEU A 610 -18.13 7.74 -16.69
N ALA A 611 -17.90 6.62 -16.01
CA ALA A 611 -18.73 6.17 -14.90
C ALA A 611 -18.21 6.73 -13.58
N VAL A 612 -18.97 7.60 -12.92
CA VAL A 612 -18.65 8.17 -11.60
C VAL A 612 -19.46 7.48 -10.52
N GLY A 613 -18.79 6.83 -9.57
CA GLY A 613 -19.40 6.14 -8.43
C GLY A 613 -19.74 7.10 -7.29
N VAL A 614 -20.93 6.95 -6.75
CA VAL A 614 -21.45 7.80 -5.68
C VAL A 614 -22.12 6.94 -4.62
N LEU A 615 -21.92 7.28 -3.34
CA LEU A 615 -22.51 6.55 -2.21
C LEU A 615 -23.11 7.49 -1.17
N SER A 616 -24.10 6.97 -0.44
CA SER A 616 -24.76 7.66 0.66
C SER A 616 -23.89 7.63 1.91
N ARG A 617 -23.85 8.76 2.63
CA ARG A 617 -23.16 8.89 3.91
C ARG A 617 -23.85 8.13 5.04
N ASN A 618 -25.17 8.02 4.94
CA ASN A 618 -26.03 7.68 6.08
C ASN A 618 -26.49 6.22 6.04
N ASP A 619 -26.51 5.60 4.87
CA ASP A 619 -26.97 4.23 4.67
C ASP A 619 -26.17 3.49 3.59
N GLU A 620 -26.70 2.38 3.08
CA GLU A 620 -26.04 1.52 2.09
C GLU A 620 -26.27 1.99 0.64
N GLY A 621 -26.95 3.13 0.44
CA GLY A 621 -27.28 3.67 -0.86
C GLY A 621 -26.04 3.89 -1.73
N SER A 622 -26.09 3.43 -2.98
CA SER A 622 -25.01 3.59 -3.95
C SER A 622 -25.55 3.66 -5.38
N ARG A 623 -24.91 4.48 -6.20
CA ARG A 623 -25.26 4.68 -7.61
C ARG A 623 -24.03 4.97 -8.45
N VAL A 624 -24.15 4.75 -9.76
CA VAL A 624 -23.14 5.13 -10.75
C VAL A 624 -23.78 6.09 -11.75
N LEU A 625 -23.11 7.22 -11.97
CA LEU A 625 -23.50 8.24 -12.94
C LEU A 625 -22.63 8.09 -14.18
N ILE A 626 -23.22 7.77 -15.33
CA ILE A 626 -22.50 7.60 -16.60
C ILE A 626 -22.62 8.89 -17.40
N TYR A 627 -21.49 9.53 -17.68
CA TYR A 627 -21.39 10.76 -18.42
C TYR A 627 -20.79 10.53 -19.81
N ASP A 628 -21.41 11.16 -20.79
CA ASP A 628 -20.78 11.52 -22.05
C ASP A 628 -19.98 12.80 -21.78
N VAL A 629 -18.66 12.66 -21.75
CA VAL A 629 -17.73 13.73 -21.41
C VAL A 629 -17.57 14.74 -22.54
N LYS A 630 -17.76 14.31 -23.80
CA LYS A 630 -17.66 15.17 -24.98
C LYS A 630 -18.80 16.18 -25.05
N ASN A 631 -20.02 15.71 -24.82
CA ASN A 631 -21.23 16.54 -24.87
C ASN A 631 -21.64 17.07 -23.49
N ASN A 632 -20.86 16.76 -22.45
CA ASN A 632 -21.12 17.11 -21.05
C ASN A 632 -22.55 16.74 -20.61
N GLN A 633 -22.96 15.51 -20.91
CA GLN A 633 -24.32 15.03 -20.68
C GLN A 633 -24.33 13.81 -19.78
N LEU A 634 -25.22 13.79 -18.79
CA LEU A 634 -25.53 12.56 -18.05
C LEU A 634 -26.34 11.63 -18.95
N VAL A 635 -25.77 10.49 -19.31
CA VAL A 635 -26.38 9.49 -20.20
C VAL A 635 -27.27 8.54 -19.41
N GLN A 636 -26.78 8.07 -18.27
CA GLN A 636 -27.49 7.07 -17.47
C GLN A 636 -27.16 7.19 -15.98
N GLU A 637 -28.16 6.94 -15.14
CA GLU A 637 -27.98 6.72 -13.71
C GLU A 637 -28.30 5.25 -13.40
N LEU A 638 -27.33 4.56 -12.81
CA LEU A 638 -27.46 3.17 -12.37
C LEU A 638 -27.65 3.16 -10.85
N GLU A 639 -28.83 2.80 -10.38
CA GLU A 639 -29.06 2.51 -8.96
C GLU A 639 -28.44 1.14 -8.64
N ILE A 640 -27.43 1.13 -7.76
CA ILE A 640 -26.77 -0.10 -7.30
C ILE A 640 -27.51 -0.60 -6.05
N GLU A 641 -27.66 0.27 -5.07
CA GLU A 641 -28.43 0.03 -3.86
C GLU A 641 -29.23 1.28 -3.54
N LYS A 642 -30.52 1.10 -3.23
CA LYS A 642 -31.41 2.22 -2.94
C LYS A 642 -31.06 2.88 -1.61
N SER A 643 -31.02 4.22 -1.59
CA SER A 643 -30.92 5.01 -0.36
C SER A 643 -32.30 5.42 0.14
N GLU A 644 -32.45 5.51 1.46
CA GLU A 644 -33.56 6.21 2.11
C GLU A 644 -33.38 7.74 2.07
N PHE A 645 -32.18 8.23 1.74
CA PHE A 645 -31.82 9.65 1.70
C PHE A 645 -31.68 10.16 0.26
N GLY A 646 -32.52 11.12 -0.12
CA GLY A 646 -32.55 11.67 -1.49
C GLY A 646 -31.83 13.00 -1.71
N PHE A 647 -31.31 13.66 -0.67
CA PHE A 647 -30.71 15.00 -0.79
C PHE A 647 -29.22 14.93 -1.16
N ASP A 648 -28.76 15.79 -2.06
CA ASP A 648 -27.38 15.78 -2.61
C ASP A 648 -26.28 15.84 -1.53
N GLU A 649 -26.50 16.57 -0.43
CA GLU A 649 -25.55 16.66 0.70
C GLU A 649 -25.30 15.32 1.42
N SER A 650 -26.19 14.36 1.22
CA SER A 650 -26.06 13.00 1.77
C SER A 650 -25.17 12.11 0.91
N TRP A 651 -24.77 12.55 -0.29
CA TRP A 651 -23.99 11.77 -1.23
C TRP A 651 -22.53 12.23 -1.26
N VAL A 652 -21.64 11.28 -1.53
CA VAL A 652 -20.19 11.48 -1.66
C VAL A 652 -19.64 10.59 -2.76
N LEU A 653 -18.43 10.91 -3.22
CA LEU A 653 -17.74 10.07 -4.19
C LEU A 653 -17.38 8.71 -3.58
N SER A 654 -17.53 7.66 -4.38
CA SER A 654 -17.02 6.33 -4.06
C SER A 654 -15.50 6.36 -4.02
N PRO A 655 -14.83 5.71 -3.04
CA PRO A 655 -13.38 5.67 -3.01
C PRO A 655 -12.72 5.04 -4.25
N GLU A 656 -13.37 4.05 -4.85
CA GLU A 656 -12.82 3.38 -6.01
C GLU A 656 -13.92 2.80 -6.91
N VAL A 657 -13.78 3.08 -8.20
CA VAL A 657 -14.54 2.45 -9.28
C VAL A 657 -13.58 1.86 -10.29
N ARG A 658 -13.84 0.64 -10.78
CA ARG A 658 -13.09 0.04 -11.88
C ARG A 658 -14.01 -0.60 -12.89
N PHE A 659 -13.58 -0.60 -14.14
CA PHE A 659 -14.23 -1.32 -15.21
C PHE A 659 -13.32 -2.43 -15.72
N LEU A 660 -13.90 -3.61 -15.98
CA LEU A 660 -13.22 -4.69 -16.67
C LEU A 660 -14.23 -5.51 -17.48
N ASN A 661 -14.00 -5.59 -18.79
CA ASN A 661 -14.85 -6.25 -19.78
C ASN A 661 -16.29 -5.71 -19.84
N ASN A 662 -17.13 -6.09 -18.89
CA ASN A 662 -18.52 -5.65 -18.76
C ASN A 662 -18.95 -5.46 -17.29
N ALA A 663 -18.02 -5.60 -16.36
CA ALA A 663 -18.27 -5.50 -14.94
C ALA A 663 -17.76 -4.17 -14.40
N LEU A 664 -18.62 -3.45 -13.70
CA LEU A 664 -18.26 -2.32 -12.85
C LEU A 664 -18.04 -2.79 -11.42
N PHE A 665 -16.85 -2.52 -10.92
CA PHE A 665 -16.47 -2.69 -9.53
C PHE A 665 -16.72 -1.35 -8.82
N VAL A 666 -17.65 -1.31 -7.87
CA VAL A 666 -18.03 -0.09 -7.15
C VAL A 666 -17.83 -0.28 -5.66
N SER A 667 -16.91 0.50 -5.09
CA SER A 667 -16.64 0.51 -3.66
C SER A 667 -17.73 1.26 -2.89
N ALA A 668 -18.30 0.62 -1.86
CA ALA A 668 -19.33 1.21 -1.01
C ALA A 668 -19.03 0.93 0.47
N PRO A 669 -18.00 1.56 1.06
CA PRO A 669 -17.73 1.42 2.49
C PRO A 669 -18.70 2.24 3.34
N LYS A 670 -19.09 1.73 4.51
CA LYS A 670 -19.84 2.54 5.50
C LYS A 670 -18.93 3.61 6.10
N ILE A 671 -19.17 4.86 5.72
CA ILE A 671 -18.34 6.02 6.10
C ILE A 671 -18.25 6.18 7.63
N GLU A 672 -19.36 5.99 8.35
CA GLU A 672 -19.38 6.23 9.80
C GLU A 672 -18.84 5.07 10.64
N ASN A 673 -19.02 3.81 10.21
CA ASN A 673 -18.76 2.65 11.08
C ASN A 673 -17.48 1.87 10.74
N ARG A 674 -16.80 2.16 9.61
CA ARG A 674 -15.50 1.59 9.16
C ARG A 674 -15.33 0.05 9.14
N ARG A 675 -16.27 -0.73 9.68
CA ARG A 675 -16.19 -2.19 9.89
C ARG A 675 -16.92 -2.99 8.83
N GLU A 676 -17.91 -2.38 8.17
CA GLU A 676 -18.69 -3.00 7.11
C GLU A 676 -18.40 -2.26 5.82
N SER A 677 -17.95 -3.00 4.82
CA SER A 677 -17.63 -2.47 3.51
C SER A 677 -18.02 -3.49 2.47
N LYS A 678 -18.57 -2.98 1.36
CA LYS A 678 -18.98 -3.78 0.24
C LYS A 678 -18.24 -3.34 -0.99
N LEU A 679 -17.88 -4.30 -1.82
CA LEU A 679 -17.51 -4.09 -3.20
C LEU A 679 -18.58 -4.72 -4.07
N TYR A 680 -19.34 -3.90 -4.78
CA TYR A 680 -20.34 -4.35 -5.74
C TYR A 680 -19.67 -4.65 -7.08
N ILE A 681 -20.01 -5.80 -7.67
CA ILE A 681 -19.66 -6.14 -9.04
C ILE A 681 -20.97 -6.12 -9.84
N TYR A 682 -21.14 -5.07 -10.63
CA TYR A 682 -22.33 -4.78 -11.41
C TYR A 682 -22.13 -5.17 -12.88
N ASP A 683 -23.04 -5.96 -13.42
CA ASP A 683 -23.07 -6.36 -14.83
C ASP A 683 -23.81 -5.30 -15.63
N LEU A 684 -23.08 -4.59 -16.50
CA LEU A 684 -23.62 -3.48 -17.28
C LEU A 684 -24.59 -3.90 -18.39
N ASP A 685 -24.42 -5.10 -18.96
CA ASP A 685 -25.29 -5.58 -20.05
C ASP A 685 -26.64 -6.03 -19.49
N ASN A 686 -26.61 -6.72 -18.35
CA ASN A 686 -27.82 -7.18 -17.68
C ASN A 686 -28.43 -6.15 -16.71
N GLN A 687 -27.76 -5.01 -16.51
CA GLN A 687 -28.14 -3.93 -15.60
C GLN A 687 -28.51 -4.42 -14.20
N ARG A 688 -27.64 -5.24 -13.60
CA ARG A 688 -27.89 -5.83 -12.27
C ARG A 688 -26.60 -6.17 -11.55
N ILE A 689 -26.68 -6.25 -10.22
CA ILE A 689 -25.57 -6.77 -9.41
C ILE A 689 -25.37 -8.26 -9.74
N ASP A 690 -24.13 -8.64 -10.06
CA ASP A 690 -23.73 -10.05 -10.20
C ASP A 690 -23.17 -10.59 -8.89
N LYS A 691 -22.31 -9.81 -8.20
CA LYS A 691 -21.67 -10.20 -6.93
C LYS A 691 -21.51 -9.03 -5.96
N ILE A 692 -21.46 -9.36 -4.68
CA ILE A 692 -21.10 -8.45 -3.59
C ILE A 692 -19.98 -9.11 -2.79
N LEU A 693 -18.87 -8.40 -2.59
CA LEU A 693 -17.78 -8.86 -1.74
C LEU A 693 -17.80 -8.08 -0.43
N TRP A 694 -17.84 -8.80 0.69
CA TRP A 694 -17.84 -8.24 2.04
C TRP A 694 -16.42 -8.08 2.54
N LEU A 695 -15.73 -7.07 2.02
CA LEU A 695 -14.32 -6.81 2.29
C LEU A 695 -14.04 -5.31 2.48
N THR A 696 -12.94 -5.00 3.15
CA THR A 696 -12.53 -3.62 3.39
C THR A 696 -11.63 -3.11 2.28
N LEU A 697 -12.22 -2.67 1.17
CA LEU A 697 -11.46 -2.33 -0.03
C LEU A 697 -10.47 -1.16 0.20
N ARG A 698 -9.24 -1.36 -0.28
CA ARG A 698 -8.22 -0.33 -0.45
C ARG A 698 -8.01 0.00 -1.93
N ARG A 699 -7.68 -1.01 -2.74
CA ARG A 699 -7.35 -0.83 -4.15
C ARG A 699 -7.72 -2.05 -4.99
N ILE A 700 -8.14 -1.83 -6.24
CA ILE A 700 -8.44 -2.88 -7.22
C ILE A 700 -7.49 -2.71 -8.40
N TYR A 701 -6.77 -3.78 -8.73
CA TYR A 701 -6.00 -3.89 -9.96
C TYR A 701 -6.72 -4.85 -10.92
N PRO A 702 -7.56 -4.32 -11.84
CA PRO A 702 -8.26 -5.15 -12.80
C PRO A 702 -7.30 -5.83 -13.78
N GLY A 703 -7.59 -7.07 -14.14
CA GLY A 703 -6.83 -7.85 -15.11
C GLY A 703 -7.47 -9.23 -15.31
N ASN A 704 -6.82 -10.10 -16.08
CA ASN A 704 -7.31 -11.48 -16.29
C ASN A 704 -7.58 -12.23 -14.98
N LYS A 705 -6.79 -11.91 -13.94
CA LYS A 705 -7.12 -12.17 -12.53
C LYS A 705 -7.05 -10.84 -11.81
N THR A 706 -8.16 -10.44 -11.21
CA THR A 706 -8.25 -9.16 -10.49
C THR A 706 -7.58 -9.31 -9.13
N LEU A 707 -6.64 -8.43 -8.83
CA LEU A 707 -6.03 -8.33 -7.51
C LEU A 707 -6.79 -7.27 -6.70
N ILE A 708 -7.19 -7.64 -5.50
CA ILE A 708 -7.86 -6.77 -4.54
C ILE A 708 -6.92 -6.61 -3.35
N LEU A 709 -6.62 -5.36 -3.01
CA LEU A 709 -5.95 -5.00 -1.77
C LEU A 709 -6.99 -4.51 -0.78
N GLU A 710 -6.91 -5.03 0.44
CA GLU A 710 -7.73 -4.57 1.56
C GLU A 710 -6.99 -3.56 2.44
N ARG A 711 -7.75 -2.78 3.22
CA ARG A 711 -7.22 -1.78 4.14
C ARG A 711 -6.40 -2.38 5.27
N ASP A 712 -6.64 -3.64 5.62
CA ASP A 712 -5.86 -4.36 6.61
C ASP A 712 -4.58 -4.98 6.03
N GLY A 713 -4.31 -4.79 4.74
CA GLY A 713 -3.16 -5.34 4.03
C GLY A 713 -3.40 -6.74 3.46
N SER A 714 -4.61 -7.29 3.55
CA SER A 714 -4.95 -8.55 2.90
C SER A 714 -4.88 -8.42 1.38
N VAL A 715 -4.37 -9.47 0.74
CA VAL A 715 -4.18 -9.55 -0.72
C VAL A 715 -5.06 -10.67 -1.24
N VAL A 716 -6.10 -10.32 -1.99
CA VAL A 716 -7.11 -11.26 -2.49
C VAL A 716 -7.04 -11.32 -4.01
N TRP A 717 -6.90 -12.53 -4.54
CA TRP A 717 -6.99 -12.78 -5.98
C TRP A 717 -8.41 -13.23 -6.31
N LEU A 718 -9.15 -12.40 -7.04
CA LEU A 718 -10.46 -12.78 -7.55
C LEU A 718 -10.28 -13.63 -8.81
N GLU A 719 -10.37 -14.95 -8.64
CA GLU A 719 -10.39 -15.88 -9.75
C GLU A 719 -11.80 -15.97 -10.36
N LYS A 720 -11.89 -16.46 -11.60
CA LYS A 720 -13.17 -16.75 -12.25
C LYS A 720 -13.78 -17.99 -11.61
N GLU A 721 -14.40 -17.82 -10.45
CA GLU A 721 -15.08 -18.89 -9.73
C GLU A 721 -16.37 -19.29 -10.44
N MET A 722 -16.69 -20.59 -10.43
CA MET A 722 -17.99 -21.07 -10.86
C MET A 722 -19.08 -20.46 -9.98
N LYS A 723 -20.05 -19.80 -10.60
CA LYS A 723 -21.21 -19.25 -9.90
C LYS A 723 -22.01 -20.40 -9.26
N PRO A 724 -22.17 -20.46 -7.94
CA PRO A 724 -23.07 -21.41 -7.31
C PRO A 724 -24.50 -21.10 -7.76
N GLU A 725 -25.25 -22.13 -8.15
CA GLU A 725 -26.61 -21.97 -8.63
C GLU A 725 -27.62 -22.47 -7.60
N ALA A 726 -28.63 -21.65 -7.33
CA ALA A 726 -29.85 -22.10 -6.68
C ALA A 726 -30.76 -22.77 -7.73
N ARG A 727 -31.31 -23.93 -7.40
CA ARG A 727 -32.32 -24.61 -8.23
C ARG A 727 -33.71 -24.20 -7.75
N ILE A 728 -34.43 -23.52 -8.63
CA ILE A 728 -35.81 -23.11 -8.39
C ILE A 728 -36.74 -24.17 -8.96
N GLN A 729 -37.59 -24.74 -8.10
CA GLN A 729 -38.65 -25.65 -8.49
C GLN A 729 -39.97 -24.89 -8.37
N GLU A 730 -40.59 -24.58 -9.51
CA GLU A 730 -41.87 -23.88 -9.64
C GLU A 730 -43.06 -24.77 -9.23
N GLU A 731 -42.96 -25.43 -8.09
CA GLU A 731 -44.03 -26.18 -7.44
C GLU A 731 -44.85 -25.23 -6.53
N HIS A 732 -45.99 -25.71 -6.03
CA HIS A 732 -46.71 -25.04 -4.95
C HIS A 732 -46.66 -25.90 -3.67
N PRO A 733 -45.94 -25.49 -2.60
CA PRO A 733 -45.18 -24.24 -2.45
C PRO A 733 -43.90 -24.18 -3.31
N LEU A 734 -43.44 -22.96 -3.63
CA LEU A 734 -42.19 -22.74 -4.37
C LEU A 734 -41.04 -23.30 -3.54
N ARG A 735 -40.20 -24.12 -4.17
CA ARG A 735 -39.03 -24.71 -3.51
C ARG A 735 -37.74 -24.17 -4.11
N ILE A 736 -36.87 -23.69 -3.25
CA ILE A 736 -35.54 -23.19 -3.61
C ILE A 736 -34.53 -24.12 -2.95
N LYS A 737 -33.76 -24.84 -3.78
CA LYS A 737 -32.65 -25.66 -3.31
C LYS A 737 -31.34 -24.94 -3.54
N THR A 738 -30.50 -24.84 -2.52
CA THR A 738 -29.23 -24.14 -2.57
C THR A 738 -28.08 -25.07 -2.26
N PRO A 739 -26.85 -24.72 -2.69
CA PRO A 739 -25.66 -25.47 -2.31
C PRO A 739 -25.42 -25.46 -0.80
N GLU A 740 -24.79 -26.52 -0.29
CA GLU A 740 -24.42 -26.64 1.13
C GLU A 740 -23.35 -25.60 1.53
N GLY A 741 -23.42 -25.13 2.78
CA GLY A 741 -22.43 -24.21 3.36
C GLY A 741 -22.68 -22.72 3.15
N TYR A 742 -23.67 -22.35 2.32
CA TYR A 742 -24.02 -20.96 2.03
C TYR A 742 -25.08 -20.41 2.97
N PHE A 743 -24.98 -19.11 3.30
CA PHE A 743 -26.11 -18.37 3.86
C PHE A 743 -26.94 -17.79 2.73
N VAL A 744 -28.22 -18.14 2.67
CA VAL A 744 -29.14 -17.79 1.59
C VAL A 744 -30.03 -16.65 2.04
N LYS A 745 -30.14 -15.60 1.22
CA LYS A 745 -31.22 -14.60 1.33
C LYS A 745 -32.05 -14.64 0.07
N VAL A 746 -33.37 -14.55 0.23
CA VAL A 746 -34.30 -14.54 -0.90
C VAL A 746 -35.14 -13.29 -0.83
N TYR A 747 -35.15 -12.54 -1.92
CA TYR A 747 -35.99 -11.37 -2.12
C TYR A 747 -37.03 -11.70 -3.19
N VAL A 748 -38.26 -11.25 -2.96
CA VAL A 748 -39.37 -11.34 -3.91
C VAL A 748 -39.87 -9.91 -4.13
N ASP A 749 -39.85 -9.47 -5.38
CA ASP A 749 -40.23 -8.10 -5.77
C ASP A 749 -39.55 -7.05 -4.86
N ASP A 750 -38.22 -7.18 -4.76
CA ASP A 750 -37.29 -6.37 -3.95
C ASP A 750 -37.48 -6.41 -2.42
N SER A 751 -38.44 -7.20 -1.93
CA SER A 751 -38.67 -7.37 -0.49
C SER A 751 -37.96 -8.63 0.03
N LEU A 752 -37.18 -8.51 1.11
CA LEU A 752 -36.55 -9.66 1.77
C LEU A 752 -37.62 -10.55 2.41
N VAL A 753 -37.78 -11.77 1.92
CA VAL A 753 -38.80 -12.72 2.41
C VAL A 753 -38.23 -13.87 3.23
N ALA A 754 -36.95 -14.22 3.03
CA ALA A 754 -36.32 -15.31 3.76
C ALA A 754 -34.80 -15.12 3.90
N GLY A 755 -34.25 -15.60 5.01
CA GLY A 755 -32.81 -15.69 5.28
C GLY A 755 -32.49 -16.94 6.09
N THR A 756 -31.65 -17.86 5.59
CA THR A 756 -31.36 -19.13 6.27
C THR A 756 -30.05 -19.77 5.83
N ARG A 757 -29.55 -20.75 6.61
CA ARG A 757 -28.47 -21.67 6.21
C ARG A 757 -29.00 -23.02 5.70
N ASN A 758 -30.32 -23.21 5.68
CA ASN A 758 -30.91 -24.45 5.20
C ASN A 758 -30.75 -24.56 3.69
N GLU A 759 -30.42 -25.76 3.22
CA GLU A 759 -30.28 -26.08 1.79
C GLU A 759 -31.60 -26.05 1.01
N THR A 760 -32.73 -26.05 1.71
CA THR A 760 -34.05 -26.00 1.09
C THR A 760 -34.91 -24.96 1.79
N LEU A 761 -35.49 -24.06 0.98
CA LEU A 761 -36.51 -23.12 1.41
C LEU A 761 -37.82 -23.42 0.70
N GLU A 762 -38.91 -23.36 1.44
CA GLU A 762 -40.27 -23.43 0.88
C GLU A 762 -40.97 -22.10 1.15
N MET A 763 -41.61 -21.53 0.12
CA MET A 763 -42.39 -20.30 0.27
C MET A 763 -43.67 -20.34 -0.56
N ARG A 764 -44.71 -19.66 -0.06
CA ARG A 764 -45.98 -19.50 -0.76
C ARG A 764 -46.05 -18.09 -1.33
N LEU A 765 -46.14 -17.99 -2.64
CA LEU A 765 -46.34 -16.74 -3.35
C LEU A 765 -47.81 -16.57 -3.74
N VAL A 766 -48.24 -15.32 -3.90
CA VAL A 766 -49.53 -15.00 -4.50
C VAL A 766 -49.53 -15.38 -5.98
N SER A 767 -50.71 -15.51 -6.60
CA SER A 767 -50.77 -15.79 -8.03
C SER A 767 -50.27 -14.60 -8.84
N GLY A 768 -49.32 -14.81 -9.75
CA GLY A 768 -48.74 -13.74 -10.54
C GLY A 768 -47.33 -14.05 -11.04
N SER A 769 -46.78 -13.10 -11.80
CA SER A 769 -45.36 -13.08 -12.16
C SER A 769 -44.60 -12.35 -11.07
N HIS A 770 -43.53 -12.97 -10.56
CA HIS A 770 -42.68 -12.40 -9.53
C HIS A 770 -41.22 -12.41 -9.98
N THR A 771 -40.46 -11.43 -9.50
CA THR A 771 -39.01 -11.41 -9.65
C THR A 771 -38.38 -11.92 -8.36
N LEU A 772 -37.64 -13.00 -8.47
CA LEU A 772 -36.91 -13.62 -7.36
C LEU A 772 -35.44 -13.23 -7.46
N ARG A 773 -34.89 -12.66 -6.39
CA ARG A 773 -33.45 -12.42 -6.26
C ARG A 773 -32.91 -13.30 -5.13
N VAL A 774 -32.07 -14.27 -5.50
CA VAL A 774 -31.44 -15.19 -4.55
C VAL A 774 -29.99 -14.79 -4.36
N HIS A 775 -29.65 -14.49 -3.11
CA HIS A 775 -28.29 -14.21 -2.68
C HIS A 775 -27.73 -15.45 -2.00
N LEU A 776 -26.55 -15.87 -2.41
CA LEU A 776 -25.79 -16.96 -1.79
C LEU A 776 -24.51 -16.37 -1.22
N LEU A 777 -24.38 -16.27 0.10
CA LEU A 777 -23.18 -15.77 0.79
C LEU A 777 -22.30 -16.94 1.22
N SER A 778 -21.06 -17.01 0.74
CA SER A 778 -20.09 -18.01 1.16
C SER A 778 -19.44 -17.66 2.51
N PRO A 779 -18.81 -18.64 3.18
CA PRO A 779 -18.00 -18.41 4.37
C PRO A 779 -16.86 -17.41 4.18
N GLU A 780 -16.34 -17.28 2.96
CA GLU A 780 -15.25 -16.38 2.58
C GLU A 780 -15.71 -14.93 2.33
N GLY A 781 -17.02 -14.65 2.47
CA GLY A 781 -17.55 -13.29 2.33
C GLY A 781 -17.90 -12.88 0.89
N ILE A 782 -18.02 -13.85 -0.02
CA ILE A 782 -18.49 -13.62 -1.40
C ILE A 782 -19.99 -13.88 -1.46
N GLU A 783 -20.77 -12.92 -1.93
CA GLU A 783 -22.22 -13.05 -2.12
C GLU A 783 -22.56 -13.02 -3.62
N TRP A 784 -23.03 -14.14 -4.16
CA TRP A 784 -23.50 -14.21 -5.54
C TRP A 784 -24.98 -13.85 -5.60
N VAL A 785 -25.33 -13.02 -6.58
CA VAL A 785 -26.70 -12.58 -6.78
C VAL A 785 -27.24 -13.21 -8.06
N SER A 786 -28.31 -13.98 -7.93
CA SER A 786 -29.00 -14.64 -9.04
C SER A 786 -30.42 -14.12 -9.15
N HIS A 787 -30.88 -13.90 -10.37
CA HIS A 787 -32.20 -13.34 -10.66
C HIS A 787 -33.01 -14.35 -11.47
N TYR A 788 -34.22 -14.65 -11.00
CA TYR A 788 -35.15 -15.56 -11.65
C TYR A 788 -36.49 -14.86 -11.85
N LYS A 789 -37.12 -15.07 -13.00
CA LYS A 789 -38.53 -14.72 -13.21
C LYS A 789 -39.33 -15.99 -13.02
N ILE A 790 -40.28 -15.97 -12.11
CA ILE A 790 -41.13 -17.12 -11.79
C ILE A 790 -42.60 -16.71 -11.91
N THR A 791 -43.43 -17.66 -12.34
CA THR A 791 -44.88 -17.46 -12.36
C THR A 791 -45.50 -18.40 -11.35
N SER A 792 -46.04 -17.87 -10.26
CA SER A 792 -46.78 -18.68 -9.28
C SER A 792 -48.25 -18.73 -9.66
N PHE A 793 -48.82 -19.93 -9.61
CA PHE A 793 -50.25 -20.15 -9.70
C PHE A 793 -50.76 -20.72 -8.39
N ASN A 794 -51.56 -19.94 -7.68
CA ASN A 794 -52.21 -20.31 -6.44
C ASN A 794 -53.72 -20.45 -6.71
N LEU A 795 -54.26 -21.66 -6.58
CA LEU A 795 -55.70 -21.87 -6.62
C LEU A 795 -56.30 -21.21 -5.38
N SER A 796 -57.03 -20.10 -5.53
CA SER A 796 -57.70 -19.46 -4.39
C SER A 796 -58.55 -20.49 -3.63
N ASP A 797 -58.57 -20.44 -2.31
CA ASP A 797 -59.39 -21.34 -1.48
C ASP A 797 -60.87 -21.32 -1.92
N THR A 798 -61.38 -20.19 -2.41
CA THR A 798 -62.72 -20.04 -3.01
C THR A 798 -62.91 -20.85 -4.30
N SER A 799 -61.90 -20.94 -5.16
CA SER A 799 -61.94 -21.76 -6.37
C SER A 799 -61.93 -23.26 -6.04
N ILE A 800 -61.12 -23.67 -5.05
CA ILE A 800 -61.11 -25.05 -4.55
C ILE A 800 -62.46 -25.37 -3.90
N LEU A 801 -63.00 -24.47 -3.07
CA LEU A 801 -64.31 -24.62 -2.45
C LEU A 801 -65.42 -24.70 -3.51
N ASN A 802 -65.38 -23.88 -4.55
CA ASN A 802 -66.32 -23.93 -5.67
C ASN A 802 -66.23 -25.25 -6.44
N ILE A 803 -65.02 -25.76 -6.69
CA ILE A 803 -64.82 -27.08 -7.32
C ILE A 803 -65.38 -28.19 -6.41
N ILE A 804 -65.12 -28.15 -5.10
CA ILE A 804 -65.67 -29.10 -4.13
C ILE A 804 -67.20 -29.02 -4.10
N ILE A 805 -67.78 -27.82 -4.10
CA ILE A 805 -69.22 -27.59 -4.15
C ILE A 805 -69.83 -28.12 -5.46
N ILE A 806 -69.17 -27.90 -6.60
CA ILE A 806 -69.61 -28.42 -7.90
C ILE A 806 -69.55 -29.96 -7.91
N ILE A 807 -68.49 -30.56 -7.38
CA ILE A 807 -68.36 -32.02 -7.26
C ILE A 807 -69.45 -32.57 -6.34
N LEU A 808 -69.69 -31.94 -5.18
CA LEU A 808 -70.75 -32.33 -4.26
C LEU A 808 -72.15 -32.17 -4.88
N LEU A 809 -72.39 -31.11 -5.66
CA LEU A 809 -73.61 -30.90 -6.43
C LEU A 809 -73.80 -31.96 -7.51
N ALA A 810 -72.74 -32.32 -8.24
CA ALA A 810 -72.75 -33.36 -9.26
C ALA A 810 -73.01 -34.75 -8.65
N ILE A 811 -72.39 -35.06 -7.52
CA ILE A 811 -72.65 -36.29 -6.73
C ILE A 811 -74.10 -36.30 -6.24
N TYR A 812 -74.60 -35.18 -5.71
CA TYR A 812 -75.98 -35.05 -5.27
C TYR A 812 -76.98 -35.22 -6.44
N LEU A 813 -76.72 -34.61 -7.59
CA LEU A 813 -77.53 -34.77 -8.81
C LEU A 813 -77.48 -36.20 -9.33
N GLY A 814 -76.30 -36.84 -9.36
CA GLY A 814 -76.14 -38.24 -9.73
C GLY A 814 -76.92 -39.18 -8.81
N LEU A 815 -76.85 -38.99 -7.50
CA LEU A 815 -77.63 -39.73 -6.50
C LEU A 815 -79.15 -39.48 -6.64
N LYS A 816 -79.56 -38.27 -7.01
CA LYS A 816 -80.96 -37.89 -7.21
C LYS A 816 -81.55 -38.46 -8.51
N ILE A 817 -80.73 -38.57 -9.56
CA ILE A 817 -81.08 -39.24 -10.83
C ILE A 817 -81.14 -40.76 -10.62
N TRP A 818 -80.22 -41.33 -9.84
CA TRP A 818 -80.20 -42.77 -9.53
C TRP A 818 -81.39 -43.22 -8.66
N LYS A 819 -81.94 -42.33 -7.84
CA LYS A 819 -83.15 -42.59 -7.01
C LYS A 819 -84.49 -42.31 -7.69
N ARG A 820 -84.54 -41.95 -8.99
CA ARG A 820 -85.82 -41.88 -9.71
C ARG A 820 -86.25 -43.29 -10.15
N PRO A 821 -87.41 -43.81 -9.69
CA PRO A 821 -87.93 -45.06 -10.22
C PRO A 821 -88.32 -44.86 -11.68
N LEU A 822 -87.85 -45.73 -12.57
CA LEU A 822 -88.35 -45.83 -13.94
C LEU A 822 -89.86 -46.06 -13.90
N LYS A 823 -90.65 -45.03 -14.19
CA LYS A 823 -92.04 -45.20 -14.61
C LYS A 823 -92.03 -45.53 -16.09
N LEU A 824 -92.12 -46.82 -16.40
CA LEU A 824 -92.61 -47.33 -17.68
C LEU A 824 -94.02 -46.78 -17.94
N ARG A 825 -94.26 -46.23 -19.13
CA ARG A 825 -95.59 -46.04 -19.69
C ARG A 825 -95.54 -46.32 -21.20
N VAL A 826 -96.18 -47.46 -21.53
CA VAL A 826 -96.63 -48.05 -22.82
C VAL A 826 -95.64 -48.04 -23.97
#